data_AF-A0A957WTS1-F1
#
_entry.id   AF-A0A957WTS1-F1
#
_cell.length_a   1.000
_cell.length_b   1.000
_cell.length_c   1.000
_cell.angle_alpha   90.00
_cell.angle_beta   90.00
_cell.angle_gamma   90.00
#
_symmetry.space_group_name_H-M   'P 1'
#
loop_
_entity.id
_entity.type
_entity.pdbx_description
1 polymer ?
#
loop_
_entity_poly.entity_id
_entity_poly.type
_entity_poly.pdbx_seq_one_letter_code
_entity_poly.pdbx_strand_id
1 'polypeptide(L)'
;NYAGNSETNQYFAISRDQAIEVIEQLRTGVNVDSIGINGEAINNGEGLSGHWVSSVKSGSPADRAGIKGGDIILKMEGLVLAADGTMSTYCDILQSHNADDVLAVQVLRFDTKEVLEGQINGRELTQSFSIAEEVNGEEGNATEGTAEGGSATTAPTYAEYSTVTDRTGILSMDVPTEWAEVTSDDWVWNDETVGIRLLAAAELENMLANWGYPGVIFNFSTSLVDDYTPDDLLDNWQYTSSCTYEGRNNIPDGYFTGAYDLWKECKGDENGAVIVALVPEEKNFILLLEIYLAGAIDFDAVDHILDSFVIDTGNLSTPASSTGNNGDGGGENIFDLVDVSGLTYDYVLVNQPALTAIIPADWSDVSSNDWIDDEEVQLGYTLSASSDIAAYNDNWVTSGIYVRSATGLENELDINDLLDSVDLRDTCTYDDRYTHSHTIYGITYEGAYDLYTDCDGEANAFAYLVVQSTDLSQAVLLEFLAVTEADVEAFGVLLDSFYIGDVVADESTTEEAAADEYMVINDDSETLVVRVPSDWSDITSGDWELDGRVVGIQLQASTDLEAYNDGWDTPGLFYATSSEFNGSEPSELLDAIDFSESCTKSDRFEYDDGIFLGHYDLWEKCGGTETNIVFLAAIPTEQPSYVVLLGVQMPSAGDFAVLDEIFKSFNLNLAPDGLGNITPTAEVVVDALNVRSGPGTNYSRVGGVSRGEQLIVLGEYNNCAWLNVQTRGELVGWVSGSSQFVNFAANCAEIPTVEPPAPPQNSGSGARSGGSGAVSGKGCYLFQNELGPELTITYTRRGDGWNVTFKVPPDGEVRQCFDPGNYTYTLDAPPPWGSTNGEMTVSAGDNYLFPITPGE
;
A
#
# COMPACT_ATOMS: atom_id res chain seq x y z
N ASN A 1 19.10 33.08 -13.46
CA ASN A 1 18.13 32.70 -12.42
C ASN A 1 17.74 31.27 -12.72
N TYR A 2 17.88 30.38 -11.76
CA TYR A 2 17.53 28.97 -11.92
C TYR A 2 16.10 28.69 -11.44
N ALA A 3 15.61 29.53 -10.53
CA ALA A 3 14.22 29.57 -10.11
C ALA A 3 13.78 31.03 -9.97
N GLY A 4 12.49 31.28 -10.01
CA GLY A 4 11.95 32.62 -9.80
C GLY A 4 10.48 32.68 -10.13
N ASN A 5 9.79 33.59 -9.47
CA ASN A 5 8.42 33.92 -9.72
C ASN A 5 8.35 35.34 -10.32
N SER A 6 7.91 35.41 -11.58
CA SER A 6 7.86 36.66 -12.34
C SER A 6 6.75 37.60 -11.87
N GLU A 7 5.70 37.06 -11.25
CA GLU A 7 4.57 37.82 -10.70
C GLU A 7 4.98 38.58 -9.44
N THR A 8 5.85 37.98 -8.61
CA THR A 8 6.39 38.64 -7.40
C THR A 8 7.72 39.35 -7.63
N ASN A 9 8.26 39.34 -8.86
CA ASN A 9 9.61 39.80 -9.19
C ASN A 9 10.72 39.17 -8.32
N GLN A 10 10.50 37.97 -7.79
CA GLN A 10 11.51 37.24 -7.03
C GLN A 10 12.25 36.29 -7.96
N TYR A 11 13.58 36.38 -7.95
CA TYR A 11 14.41 35.55 -8.80
C TYR A 11 15.58 35.02 -8.01
N PHE A 12 15.75 33.70 -8.04
CA PHE A 12 16.85 33.00 -7.39
C PHE A 12 17.94 32.76 -8.42
N ALA A 13 19.14 33.20 -8.08
CA ALA A 13 20.33 33.01 -8.89
C ALA A 13 21.43 32.45 -8.01
N ILE A 14 22.14 31.45 -8.52
CA ILE A 14 23.40 31.02 -7.93
C ILE A 14 24.36 32.21 -8.02
N SER A 15 24.98 32.58 -6.91
CA SER A 15 25.97 33.66 -6.89
C SER A 15 27.07 33.37 -7.89
N ARG A 16 27.49 34.39 -8.65
CA ARG A 16 28.62 34.27 -9.58
C ARG A 16 29.86 33.70 -8.89
N ASP A 17 30.13 34.13 -7.66
CA ASP A 17 31.35 33.75 -6.96
C ASP A 17 31.29 32.27 -6.53
N GLN A 18 30.12 31.77 -6.12
CA GLN A 18 29.89 30.33 -5.86
C GLN A 18 29.96 29.50 -7.15
N ALA A 19 29.34 29.98 -8.23
CA ALA A 19 29.30 29.26 -9.50
C ALA A 19 30.69 29.10 -10.13
N ILE A 20 31.55 30.13 -10.06
CA ILE A 20 32.90 30.07 -10.64
C ILE A 20 33.76 29.02 -9.95
N GLU A 21 33.63 28.88 -8.63
CA GLU A 21 34.39 27.88 -7.86
C GLU A 21 34.02 26.45 -8.26
N VAL A 22 32.72 26.16 -8.37
CA VAL A 22 32.22 24.84 -8.81
C VAL A 22 32.55 24.57 -10.28
N ILE A 23 32.38 25.56 -11.17
CA ILE A 23 32.65 25.42 -12.62
C ILE A 23 34.13 25.09 -12.87
N GLU A 24 35.06 25.77 -12.19
CA GLU A 24 36.48 25.50 -12.40
C GLU A 24 36.88 24.09 -11.93
N GLN A 25 36.22 23.55 -10.90
CA GLN A 25 36.40 22.15 -10.47
C GLN A 25 35.81 21.16 -11.48
N LEU A 26 34.57 21.36 -11.92
CA LEU A 26 33.92 20.50 -12.92
C LEU A 26 34.70 20.45 -14.25
N ARG A 27 35.34 21.56 -14.64
CA ARG A 27 36.21 21.63 -15.84
C ARG A 27 37.44 20.72 -15.78
N THR A 28 37.85 20.30 -14.58
CA THR A 28 38.92 19.32 -14.41
C THR A 28 38.44 17.87 -14.59
N GLY A 29 37.12 17.67 -14.81
CA GLY A 29 36.50 16.35 -14.92
C GLY A 29 36.24 15.68 -13.58
N VAL A 30 36.31 16.45 -12.49
CA VAL A 30 36.05 16.00 -11.12
C VAL A 30 34.65 16.45 -10.74
N ASN A 31 33.83 15.51 -10.27
CA ASN A 31 32.52 15.83 -9.70
C ASN A 31 32.72 16.51 -8.34
N VAL A 32 32.02 17.62 -8.13
CA VAL A 32 32.05 18.39 -6.87
C VAL A 32 31.06 17.75 -5.90
N ASP A 33 31.46 17.63 -4.62
CA ASP A 33 30.64 17.10 -3.51
C ASP A 33 29.93 15.78 -3.84
N SER A 34 30.67 14.83 -4.42
CA SER A 34 30.12 13.58 -4.95
C SER A 34 30.80 12.35 -4.36
N ILE A 35 30.00 11.48 -3.75
CA ILE A 35 30.41 10.14 -3.30
C ILE A 35 30.26 9.05 -4.38
N GLY A 36 29.73 9.42 -5.56
CA GLY A 36 29.58 8.53 -6.72
C GLY A 36 28.28 7.74 -6.75
N ILE A 37 27.25 8.28 -6.12
CA ILE A 37 25.88 7.76 -6.07
C ILE A 37 24.99 8.64 -6.94
N ASN A 38 24.09 8.02 -7.70
CA ASN A 38 22.94 8.68 -8.29
C ASN A 38 21.68 8.11 -7.64
N GLY A 39 20.81 8.96 -7.13
CA GLY A 39 19.66 8.54 -6.33
C GLY A 39 18.70 9.68 -6.06
N GLU A 40 17.54 9.34 -5.52
CA GLU A 40 16.45 10.28 -5.23
C GLU A 40 16.02 10.13 -3.76
N ALA A 41 15.52 11.22 -3.19
CA ALA A 41 14.93 11.20 -1.86
C ALA A 41 13.60 10.44 -1.91
N ILE A 42 13.40 9.53 -0.97
CA ILE A 42 12.16 8.78 -0.81
C ILE A 42 11.66 8.97 0.63
N ASN A 43 10.36 9.22 0.75
CA ASN A 43 9.64 9.28 2.01
C ASN A 43 8.21 8.80 1.73
N ASN A 44 7.78 7.75 2.42
CA ASN A 44 6.47 7.13 2.22
C ASN A 44 5.43 7.55 3.27
N GLY A 45 5.75 8.44 4.21
CA GLY A 45 4.85 8.86 5.29
C GLY A 45 4.57 7.80 6.36
N GLU A 46 4.92 6.53 6.10
CA GLU A 46 4.71 5.36 6.95
C GLU A 46 6.01 4.90 7.65
N GLY A 47 6.97 5.82 7.85
CA GLY A 47 8.18 5.58 8.63
C GLY A 47 9.44 5.15 7.84
N LEU A 48 9.38 4.97 6.51
CA LEU A 48 10.56 4.74 5.69
C LEU A 48 10.98 6.02 4.96
N SER A 49 12.07 6.63 5.42
CA SER A 49 12.73 7.76 4.75
C SER A 49 14.20 7.45 4.46
N GLY A 50 14.67 7.87 3.29
CA GLY A 50 16.07 7.68 2.90
C GLY A 50 16.37 8.11 1.47
N HIS A 51 17.58 7.82 1.01
CA HIS A 51 17.99 8.07 -0.37
C HIS A 51 18.11 6.77 -1.13
N TRP A 52 17.18 6.55 -2.07
CA TRP A 52 17.20 5.40 -2.95
C TRP A 52 18.31 5.53 -3.98
N VAL A 53 19.19 4.55 -4.05
CA VAL A 53 20.36 4.54 -4.93
C VAL A 53 19.99 3.91 -6.26
N SER A 54 19.76 4.72 -7.29
CA SER A 54 19.49 4.24 -8.65
C SER A 54 20.73 3.63 -9.31
N SER A 55 21.93 4.18 -9.04
CA SER A 55 23.19 3.63 -9.54
C SER A 55 24.41 4.07 -8.74
N VAL A 56 25.46 3.25 -8.79
CA VAL A 56 26.76 3.54 -8.17
C VAL A 56 27.85 3.52 -9.23
N LYS A 57 28.65 4.60 -9.28
CA LYS A 57 29.76 4.72 -10.24
C LYS A 57 30.91 3.80 -9.82
N SER A 58 31.33 2.89 -10.70
CA SER A 58 32.46 2.00 -10.43
C SER A 58 33.76 2.76 -10.11
N GLY A 59 34.47 2.29 -9.08
CA GLY A 59 35.68 2.89 -8.51
C GLY A 59 35.42 4.12 -7.65
N SER A 60 34.16 4.52 -7.40
CA SER A 60 33.81 5.65 -6.54
C SER A 60 33.97 5.34 -5.04
N PRO A 61 33.94 6.35 -4.15
CA PRO A 61 33.85 6.13 -2.71
C PRO A 61 32.70 5.20 -2.29
N ALA A 62 31.52 5.35 -2.89
CA ALA A 62 30.37 4.49 -2.61
C ALA A 62 30.52 3.04 -3.12
N ASP A 63 31.13 2.86 -4.30
CA ASP A 63 31.43 1.52 -4.85
C ASP A 63 32.44 0.77 -3.96
N ARG A 64 33.47 1.48 -3.48
CA ARG A 64 34.44 0.93 -2.53
C ARG A 64 33.83 0.65 -1.16
N ALA A 65 32.80 1.39 -0.77
CA ALA A 65 32.04 1.10 0.44
C ALA A 65 31.07 -0.08 0.26
N GLY A 66 30.88 -0.62 -0.95
CA GLY A 66 29.99 -1.76 -1.17
C GLY A 66 28.50 -1.41 -1.31
N ILE A 67 28.17 -0.13 -1.51
CA ILE A 67 26.82 0.34 -1.84
C ILE A 67 26.47 -0.10 -3.27
N LYS A 68 25.24 -0.57 -3.49
CA LYS A 68 24.74 -1.08 -4.77
C LYS A 68 23.56 -0.25 -5.28
N GLY A 69 23.26 -0.37 -6.57
CA GLY A 69 21.97 0.10 -7.09
C GLY A 69 20.83 -0.71 -6.46
N GLY A 70 19.77 -0.04 -6.03
CA GLY A 70 18.64 -0.62 -5.29
C GLY A 70 18.74 -0.44 -3.78
N ASP A 71 19.90 -0.11 -3.23
CA ASP A 71 20.09 0.18 -1.81
C ASP A 71 19.36 1.50 -1.42
N ILE A 72 18.87 1.62 -0.19
CA ILE A 72 18.31 2.86 0.37
C ILE A 72 19.24 3.31 1.49
N ILE A 73 19.85 4.48 1.36
CA ILE A 73 20.67 5.07 2.44
C ILE A 73 19.73 5.71 3.45
N LEU A 74 19.64 5.11 4.63
CA LEU A 74 18.74 5.56 5.70
C LEU A 74 19.38 6.70 6.50
N LYS A 75 20.68 6.56 6.83
CA LYS A 75 21.43 7.55 7.62
C LYS A 75 22.81 7.84 7.05
N MET A 76 23.28 9.06 7.26
CA MET A 76 24.67 9.45 7.05
C MET A 76 25.13 10.35 8.19
N GLU A 77 26.31 10.07 8.76
CA GLU A 77 26.83 10.74 9.97
C GLU A 77 25.82 10.72 11.15
N GLY A 78 25.00 9.68 11.24
CA GLY A 78 23.98 9.50 12.27
C GLY A 78 22.69 10.31 12.05
N LEU A 79 22.61 11.12 10.99
CA LEU A 79 21.42 11.90 10.64
C LEU A 79 20.53 11.12 9.67
N VAL A 80 19.22 11.13 9.91
CA VAL A 80 18.21 10.54 9.03
C VAL A 80 18.11 11.35 7.73
N LEU A 81 18.05 10.63 6.61
CA LEU A 81 18.02 11.21 5.28
C LEU A 81 16.59 11.25 4.73
N ALA A 82 16.25 12.27 3.93
CA ALA A 82 14.94 12.45 3.29
C ALA A 82 13.71 12.51 4.22
N ALA A 83 13.87 12.81 5.51
CA ALA A 83 12.74 12.99 6.42
C ALA A 83 11.75 14.10 5.96
N ASP A 84 12.24 15.10 5.22
CA ASP A 84 11.45 16.17 4.61
C ASP A 84 11.09 15.88 3.13
N GLY A 85 11.35 14.66 2.64
CA GLY A 85 11.17 14.26 1.25
C GLY A 85 12.23 14.84 0.29
N THR A 86 13.26 15.51 0.80
CA THR A 86 14.29 16.16 -0.03
C THR A 86 15.70 15.62 0.21
N MET A 87 16.65 16.01 -0.64
CA MET A 87 18.08 15.69 -0.44
C MET A 87 18.81 16.71 0.46
N SER A 88 18.09 17.58 1.17
CA SER A 88 18.65 18.71 1.94
C SER A 88 19.75 18.24 2.92
N THR A 89 19.42 17.32 3.83
CA THR A 89 20.33 16.78 4.85
C THR A 89 21.56 16.11 4.23
N TYR A 90 21.39 15.35 3.15
CA TYR A 90 22.51 14.70 2.45
C TYR A 90 23.44 15.71 1.76
N CYS A 91 22.88 16.72 1.09
CA CYS A 91 23.66 17.78 0.47
C CYS A 91 24.41 18.61 1.52
N ASP A 92 23.80 18.88 2.67
CA ASP A 92 24.41 19.63 3.77
C ASP A 92 25.60 18.86 4.38
N ILE A 93 25.45 17.55 4.59
CA ILE A 93 26.56 16.69 5.06
C ILE A 93 27.71 16.67 4.05
N LEU A 94 27.43 16.48 2.76
CA LEU A 94 28.49 16.45 1.75
C LEU A 94 29.21 17.81 1.62
N GLN A 95 28.50 18.93 1.80
CA GLN A 95 29.08 20.27 1.76
C GLN A 95 29.86 20.63 3.04
N SER A 96 29.56 20.01 4.18
CA SER A 96 30.25 20.26 5.45
C SER A 96 31.54 19.44 5.62
N HIS A 97 31.80 18.48 4.73
CA HIS A 97 32.96 17.59 4.75
C HIS A 97 33.84 17.72 3.51
N ASN A 98 35.11 17.32 3.61
CA ASN A 98 35.99 17.20 2.45
C ASN A 98 35.72 15.86 1.72
N ALA A 99 36.00 15.81 0.43
CA ALA A 99 35.74 14.62 -0.41
C ALA A 99 36.47 13.33 0.06
N ASP A 100 37.55 13.46 0.82
CA ASP A 100 38.33 12.34 1.36
C ASP A 100 38.00 12.03 2.84
N ASP A 101 37.08 12.78 3.46
CA ASP A 101 36.67 12.52 4.82
C ASP A 101 35.93 11.16 4.90
N VAL A 102 36.08 10.51 6.04
CA VAL A 102 35.41 9.23 6.34
C VAL A 102 34.01 9.56 6.85
N LEU A 103 32.98 9.04 6.19
CA LEU A 103 31.58 9.29 6.55
C LEU A 103 30.89 7.99 6.92
N ALA A 104 30.27 7.90 8.09
CA ALA A 104 29.45 6.78 8.51
C ALA A 104 28.14 6.73 7.70
N VAL A 105 27.73 5.52 7.27
CA VAL A 105 26.48 5.31 6.53
C VAL A 105 25.75 4.07 7.00
N GLN A 106 24.41 4.13 6.99
CA GLN A 106 23.50 3.01 7.22
C GLN A 106 22.60 2.85 5.99
N VAL A 107 22.45 1.62 5.52
CA VAL A 107 21.86 1.30 4.21
C VAL A 107 20.93 0.11 4.32
N LEU A 108 19.67 0.24 3.89
CA LEU A 108 18.78 -0.89 3.66
C LEU A 108 19.00 -1.47 2.27
N ARG A 109 19.38 -2.74 2.18
CA ARG A 109 19.52 -3.46 0.91
C ARG A 109 18.17 -4.05 0.51
N PHE A 110 17.48 -3.38 -0.41
CA PHE A 110 16.08 -3.69 -0.71
C PHE A 110 15.85 -5.13 -1.22
N ASP A 111 16.85 -5.72 -1.87
CA ASP A 111 16.82 -7.09 -2.41
C ASP A 111 16.86 -8.16 -1.31
N THR A 112 17.62 -7.94 -0.24
CA THR A 112 17.84 -8.92 0.84
C THR A 112 17.14 -8.54 2.14
N LYS A 113 16.61 -7.31 2.22
CA LYS A 113 16.04 -6.69 3.43
C LYS A 113 17.03 -6.46 4.56
N GLU A 114 18.32 -6.70 4.33
CA GLU A 114 19.38 -6.46 5.30
C GLU A 114 19.60 -4.96 5.51
N VAL A 115 19.69 -4.52 6.76
CA VAL A 115 20.32 -3.25 7.09
C VAL A 115 21.83 -3.47 7.12
N LEU A 116 22.60 -2.60 6.48
CA LEU A 116 24.05 -2.67 6.33
C LEU A 116 24.67 -1.40 6.88
N GLU A 117 25.82 -1.54 7.53
CA GLU A 117 26.57 -0.40 8.03
C GLU A 117 28.01 -0.41 7.57
N GLY A 118 28.52 0.78 7.30
CA GLY A 118 29.87 0.96 6.82
C GLY A 118 30.30 2.42 6.85
N GLN A 119 31.40 2.71 6.15
CA GLN A 119 31.91 4.05 6.03
C GLN A 119 32.33 4.35 4.60
N ILE A 120 31.85 5.46 4.04
CA ILE A 120 32.39 6.01 2.81
C ILE A 120 33.83 6.46 3.09
N ASN A 121 34.75 6.09 2.19
CA ASN A 121 36.20 6.25 2.37
C ASN A 121 36.79 5.52 3.60
N GLY A 122 36.04 4.62 4.23
CA GLY A 122 36.46 3.83 5.39
C GLY A 122 36.22 2.33 5.20
N ARG A 123 35.63 1.68 6.21
CA ARG A 123 35.24 0.27 6.18
C ARG A 123 34.12 0.01 5.15
N GLU A 124 34.19 -1.12 4.44
CA GLU A 124 33.10 -1.55 3.55
C GLU A 124 31.80 -1.78 4.35
N LEU A 125 30.67 -1.71 3.65
CA LEU A 125 29.36 -2.13 4.16
C LEU A 125 29.45 -3.60 4.53
N THR A 126 29.24 -3.87 5.80
CA THR A 126 28.95 -5.20 6.32
C THR A 126 27.49 -5.23 6.72
N GLN A 127 26.91 -6.43 6.86
CA GLN A 127 25.62 -6.53 7.53
C GLN A 127 25.69 -5.75 8.83
N SER A 128 24.70 -4.88 9.02
CA SER A 128 24.51 -4.18 10.26
C SER A 128 24.30 -5.28 11.26
N PHE A 129 25.34 -5.57 12.02
CA PHE A 129 25.19 -6.15 13.33
C PHE A 129 24.32 -7.43 13.32
N SER A 130 24.87 -8.52 12.77
CA SER A 130 24.32 -9.85 13.00
C SER A 130 24.66 -10.26 14.42
N ILE A 131 23.66 -10.31 15.28
CA ILE A 131 23.84 -10.89 16.61
C ILE A 131 24.20 -12.37 16.42
N ALA A 132 23.61 -13.05 15.43
CA ALA A 132 23.90 -14.45 15.15
C ALA A 132 25.40 -14.71 14.88
N GLU A 133 26.08 -13.87 14.13
CA GLU A 133 27.51 -14.01 13.80
C GLU A 133 28.41 -13.77 15.03
N GLU A 134 28.13 -12.72 15.81
CA GLU A 134 28.86 -12.46 17.06
C GLU A 134 28.68 -13.58 18.08
N VAL A 135 27.49 -14.19 18.12
CA VAL A 135 27.18 -15.27 19.06
C VAL A 135 27.76 -16.61 18.59
N ASN A 136 27.85 -16.88 17.29
CA ASN A 136 28.45 -18.12 16.76
C ASN A 136 29.97 -18.21 16.93
N GLY A 137 30.65 -17.12 17.30
CA GLY A 137 32.07 -17.12 17.64
C GLY A 137 33.01 -17.27 16.42
N GLU A 138 32.53 -16.98 15.22
CA GLU A 138 33.41 -16.78 14.07
C GLU A 138 34.04 -15.38 14.20
N GLU A 139 35.24 -15.31 14.77
CA GLU A 139 36.02 -14.06 14.83
C GLU A 139 36.16 -13.45 13.42
N GLY A 140 35.38 -12.40 13.16
CA GLY A 140 35.62 -11.45 12.09
C GLY A 140 36.96 -10.75 12.31
N ASN A 141 38.05 -11.38 11.87
CA ASN A 141 39.36 -10.75 11.85
C ASN A 141 39.93 -10.77 10.44
N ALA A 142 39.81 -9.61 9.77
CA ALA A 142 40.53 -9.31 8.55
C ALA A 142 42.05 -9.43 8.78
N THR A 143 42.65 -10.53 8.34
CA THR A 143 44.09 -10.57 8.04
C THR A 143 44.39 -11.47 6.83
N GLU A 144 45.17 -10.92 5.90
CA GLU A 144 45.69 -11.58 4.70
C GLU A 144 46.36 -12.94 4.99
N GLY A 145 46.00 -13.99 4.25
CA GLY A 145 46.78 -15.24 4.26
C GLY A 145 46.16 -16.45 3.54
N THR A 146 46.49 -16.60 2.25
CA THR A 146 46.57 -17.83 1.42
C THR A 146 45.73 -19.08 1.76
N ALA A 147 44.93 -19.48 0.76
CA ALA A 147 44.16 -20.71 0.57
C ALA A 147 44.66 -22.03 1.22
N GLU A 148 43.72 -22.79 1.77
CA GLU A 148 43.56 -24.23 1.51
C GLU A 148 42.12 -24.68 1.78
N GLY A 149 41.58 -25.54 0.90
CA GLY A 149 40.16 -25.88 0.85
C GLY A 149 39.66 -26.68 2.04
N GLY A 150 38.61 -26.16 2.68
CA GLY A 150 37.67 -26.88 3.53
C GLY A 150 36.26 -26.52 3.10
N SER A 151 35.41 -27.52 2.89
CA SER A 151 33.99 -27.33 2.59
C SER A 151 33.35 -26.63 3.79
N ALA A 152 32.91 -25.38 3.63
CA ALA A 152 32.03 -24.73 4.58
C ALA A 152 30.72 -25.53 4.61
N THR A 153 30.48 -26.24 5.71
CA THR A 153 29.16 -26.74 6.04
C THR A 153 28.31 -25.53 6.37
N THR A 154 27.33 -25.22 5.54
CA THR A 154 26.28 -24.24 5.83
C THR A 154 25.64 -24.62 7.17
N ALA A 155 25.55 -23.68 8.11
CA ALA A 155 24.83 -23.88 9.36
C ALA A 155 23.37 -24.25 9.06
N PRO A 156 22.73 -25.08 9.89
CA PRO A 156 21.30 -25.35 9.76
C PRO A 156 20.51 -24.05 9.95
N THR A 157 19.52 -23.80 9.08
CA THR A 157 18.63 -22.63 9.10
C THR A 157 17.17 -23.10 9.19
N TYR A 158 16.27 -22.22 9.62
CA TYR A 158 14.84 -22.50 9.54
C TYR A 158 14.34 -22.40 8.09
N ALA A 159 13.33 -23.18 7.74
CA ALA A 159 12.81 -23.23 6.37
C ALA A 159 11.67 -22.24 6.14
N GLU A 160 10.88 -21.96 7.18
CA GLU A 160 9.65 -21.16 7.13
C GLU A 160 9.51 -20.35 8.42
N TYR A 161 8.99 -19.13 8.27
CA TYR A 161 8.69 -18.20 9.35
C TYR A 161 7.21 -17.78 9.24
N SER A 162 6.63 -17.39 10.36
CA SER A 162 5.28 -16.85 10.46
C SER A 162 5.26 -15.62 11.34
N THR A 163 4.52 -14.60 10.92
CA THR A 163 4.27 -13.41 11.73
C THR A 163 3.38 -13.75 12.91
N VAL A 164 3.82 -13.36 14.10
CA VAL A 164 3.05 -13.44 15.34
C VAL A 164 2.82 -12.03 15.87
N THR A 165 1.63 -11.78 16.38
CA THR A 165 1.20 -10.46 16.84
C THR A 165 0.64 -10.59 18.25
N ASP A 166 0.86 -9.57 19.09
CA ASP A 166 0.30 -9.53 20.43
C ASP A 166 -1.21 -9.22 20.41
N ARG A 167 -1.87 -9.38 21.56
CA ARG A 167 -3.33 -9.21 21.70
C ARG A 167 -3.84 -7.80 21.36
N THR A 168 -2.96 -6.80 21.41
CA THR A 168 -3.27 -5.38 21.16
C THR A 168 -2.88 -4.91 19.75
N GLY A 169 -2.14 -5.72 18.99
CA GLY A 169 -1.64 -5.33 17.67
C GLY A 169 -0.44 -4.37 17.70
N ILE A 170 0.11 -4.05 18.87
CA ILE A 170 1.25 -3.11 19.02
C ILE A 170 2.57 -3.77 18.63
N LEU A 171 2.76 -5.04 18.99
CA LEU A 171 3.95 -5.84 18.72
C LEU A 171 3.61 -6.89 17.67
N SER A 172 4.38 -6.92 16.58
CA SER A 172 4.47 -8.10 15.73
C SER A 172 5.92 -8.44 15.41
N MET A 173 6.20 -9.71 15.13
CA MET A 173 7.51 -10.18 14.68
C MET A 173 7.38 -11.51 13.93
N ASP A 174 8.33 -11.82 13.06
CA ASP A 174 8.39 -13.14 12.42
C ASP A 174 9.20 -14.12 13.28
N VAL A 175 8.60 -15.27 13.59
CA VAL A 175 9.25 -16.38 14.31
C VAL A 175 9.23 -17.64 13.46
N PRO A 176 10.17 -18.59 13.68
CA PRO A 176 10.11 -19.87 13.01
C PRO A 176 8.75 -20.54 13.20
N THR A 177 8.20 -21.18 12.15
CA THR A 177 6.89 -21.88 12.26
C THR A 177 6.89 -23.02 13.27
N GLU A 178 8.08 -23.49 13.67
CA GLU A 178 8.29 -24.47 14.73
C GLU A 178 8.05 -23.88 16.13
N TRP A 179 8.06 -22.56 16.29
CA TRP A 179 7.75 -21.85 17.53
C TRP A 179 6.26 -21.53 17.64
N ALA A 180 5.44 -22.58 17.49
CA ALA A 180 3.99 -22.46 17.33
C ALA A 180 3.23 -22.12 18.63
N GLU A 181 3.85 -22.23 19.81
CA GLU A 181 3.21 -21.82 21.07
C GLU A 181 3.38 -20.31 21.27
N VAL A 182 2.33 -19.57 20.90
CA VAL A 182 2.28 -18.11 20.97
C VAL A 182 1.30 -17.67 22.06
N THR A 183 1.68 -16.70 22.87
CA THR A 183 0.77 -16.07 23.84
C THR A 183 1.13 -14.60 24.03
N SER A 184 0.17 -13.82 24.52
CA SER A 184 0.36 -12.41 24.85
C SER A 184 -0.24 -12.13 26.22
N ASP A 185 0.52 -11.44 27.08
CA ASP A 185 0.11 -11.05 28.42
C ASP A 185 0.75 -9.71 28.84
N ASP A 186 0.55 -9.33 30.09
CA ASP A 186 1.04 -8.07 30.64
C ASP A 186 2.51 -8.18 31.07
N TRP A 187 3.33 -7.20 30.71
CA TRP A 187 4.67 -7.06 31.25
C TRP A 187 4.61 -6.49 32.67
N VAL A 188 4.96 -7.31 33.66
CA VAL A 188 4.99 -6.92 35.08
C VAL A 188 6.41 -6.63 35.53
N TRP A 189 6.64 -5.45 36.08
CA TRP A 189 7.92 -4.95 36.60
C TRP A 189 7.73 -4.37 38.00
N ASN A 190 8.53 -4.83 38.97
CA ASN A 190 8.42 -4.42 40.38
C ASN A 190 7.00 -4.54 40.99
N ASP A 191 6.28 -5.62 40.66
CA ASP A 191 4.88 -5.87 41.06
C ASP A 191 3.84 -4.92 40.43
N GLU A 192 4.21 -4.14 39.40
CA GLU A 192 3.31 -3.26 38.65
C GLU A 192 3.27 -3.66 37.16
N THR A 193 2.09 -3.61 36.54
CA THR A 193 1.97 -3.77 35.08
C THR A 193 2.52 -2.52 34.41
N VAL A 194 3.58 -2.67 33.61
CA VAL A 194 4.30 -1.57 32.96
C VAL A 194 4.21 -1.60 31.44
N GLY A 195 3.58 -2.62 30.88
CA GLY A 195 3.54 -2.78 29.43
C GLY A 195 2.93 -4.11 28.99
N ILE A 196 3.24 -4.48 27.75
CA ILE A 196 2.73 -5.67 27.09
C ILE A 196 3.89 -6.59 26.76
N ARG A 197 3.61 -7.90 26.77
CA ARG A 197 4.57 -8.95 26.49
C ARG A 197 3.97 -9.96 25.51
N LEU A 198 4.71 -10.24 24.44
CA LEU A 198 4.43 -11.27 23.44
C LEU A 198 5.46 -12.40 23.60
N LEU A 199 5.02 -13.64 23.67
CA LEU A 199 5.88 -14.82 23.79
C LEU A 199 5.60 -15.77 22.63
N ALA A 200 6.66 -16.33 22.04
CA ALA A 200 6.56 -17.38 21.04
C ALA A 200 7.69 -18.40 21.24
N ALA A 201 7.36 -19.68 21.32
CA ALA A 201 8.34 -20.73 21.59
C ALA A 201 7.95 -22.07 20.96
N ALA A 202 8.93 -22.96 20.81
CA ALA A 202 8.64 -24.35 20.43
C ALA A 202 7.89 -25.11 21.53
N GLU A 203 8.22 -24.83 22.80
CA GLU A 203 7.54 -25.34 24.01
C GLU A 203 7.63 -24.29 25.12
N LEU A 204 6.57 -23.49 25.30
CA LEU A 204 6.57 -22.27 26.11
C LEU A 204 6.74 -22.55 27.60
N GLU A 205 6.03 -23.55 28.15
CA GLU A 205 6.16 -23.94 29.57
C GLU A 205 7.60 -24.37 29.89
N ASN A 206 8.23 -25.10 28.96
CA ASN A 206 9.59 -25.58 29.13
C ASN A 206 10.64 -24.49 28.97
N MET A 207 10.45 -23.56 28.02
CA MET A 207 11.30 -22.37 27.87
C MET A 207 11.31 -21.51 29.14
N LEU A 208 10.14 -21.25 29.73
CA LEU A 208 10.04 -20.41 30.93
C LEU A 208 10.61 -21.09 32.19
N ALA A 209 10.59 -22.42 32.24
CA ALA A 209 11.03 -23.18 33.41
C ALA A 209 12.49 -23.69 33.32
N ASN A 210 13.02 -23.90 32.11
CA ASN A 210 14.27 -24.62 31.87
C ASN A 210 15.10 -24.00 30.73
N TRP A 211 16.41 -24.24 30.75
CA TRP A 211 17.31 -23.92 29.63
C TRP A 211 17.26 -25.01 28.55
N GLY A 212 17.56 -24.64 27.30
CA GLY A 212 17.65 -25.58 26.17
C GLY A 212 16.37 -25.75 25.35
N TYR A 213 15.42 -24.82 25.48
CA TYR A 213 14.24 -24.72 24.63
C TYR A 213 14.26 -23.35 23.94
N PRO A 214 14.09 -23.28 22.61
CA PRO A 214 14.18 -22.03 21.90
C PRO A 214 12.85 -21.27 21.94
N GLY A 215 12.96 -19.95 21.92
CA GLY A 215 11.81 -19.05 21.90
C GLY A 215 12.19 -17.60 22.19
N VAL A 216 11.23 -16.71 22.05
CA VAL A 216 11.39 -15.27 22.24
C VAL A 216 10.32 -14.74 23.19
N ILE A 217 10.73 -13.79 24.01
CA ILE A 217 9.85 -12.93 24.81
C ILE A 217 10.10 -11.50 24.35
N PHE A 218 9.07 -10.83 23.84
CA PHE A 218 9.15 -9.47 23.33
C PHE A 218 8.29 -8.55 24.21
N ASN A 219 8.94 -7.64 24.93
CA ASN A 219 8.29 -6.72 25.84
C ASN A 219 8.30 -5.29 25.29
N PHE A 220 7.20 -4.58 25.51
CA PHE A 220 6.99 -3.18 25.14
C PHE A 220 6.50 -2.38 26.34
N SER A 221 7.04 -1.19 26.57
CA SER A 221 6.57 -0.28 27.62
C SER A 221 6.69 1.19 27.24
N THR A 222 5.61 1.94 27.42
CA THR A 222 5.62 3.43 27.36
C THR A 222 5.97 4.07 28.70
N SER A 223 5.89 3.34 29.82
CA SER A 223 6.13 3.90 31.16
C SER A 223 7.57 3.74 31.64
N LEU A 224 8.27 2.67 31.22
CA LEU A 224 9.64 2.43 31.68
C LEU A 224 10.67 3.35 31.01
N VAL A 225 10.37 3.89 29.84
CA VAL A 225 11.30 4.75 29.08
C VAL A 225 11.68 6.04 29.83
N ASP A 226 10.82 6.50 30.74
CA ASP A 226 11.07 7.69 31.56
C ASP A 226 12.13 7.46 32.66
N ASP A 227 12.19 6.24 33.19
CA ASP A 227 12.99 5.90 34.37
C ASP A 227 14.20 5.01 34.06
N TYR A 228 14.22 4.34 32.91
CA TYR A 228 15.23 3.36 32.53
C TYR A 228 15.80 3.62 31.13
N THR A 229 17.13 3.52 31.03
CA THR A 229 17.81 3.41 29.73
C THR A 229 17.93 1.93 29.30
N PRO A 230 18.23 1.64 28.03
CA PRO A 230 18.54 0.27 27.60
C PRO A 230 19.61 -0.41 28.46
N ASP A 231 20.66 0.32 28.84
CA ASP A 231 21.72 -0.18 29.73
C ASP A 231 21.19 -0.52 31.13
N ASP A 232 20.30 0.31 31.68
CA ASP A 232 19.69 0.07 33.00
C ASP A 232 18.77 -1.16 32.98
N LEU A 233 18.04 -1.40 31.88
CA LEU A 233 17.23 -2.62 31.73
C LEU A 233 18.11 -3.87 31.67
N LEU A 234 19.15 -3.87 30.85
CA LEU A 234 20.06 -5.01 30.71
C LEU A 234 20.78 -5.34 32.04
N ASP A 235 21.14 -4.33 32.82
CA ASP A 235 21.76 -4.52 34.14
C ASP A 235 20.87 -5.31 35.12
N ASN A 236 19.54 -5.28 34.95
CA ASN A 236 18.61 -6.04 35.77
C ASN A 236 18.51 -7.53 35.38
N TRP A 237 18.90 -7.90 34.16
CA TRP A 237 18.91 -9.29 33.70
C TRP A 237 20.26 -9.94 33.94
N GLN A 238 20.35 -10.79 34.97
CA GLN A 238 21.61 -11.40 35.40
C GLN A 238 21.51 -12.93 35.49
N TYR A 239 21.99 -13.62 34.45
CA TYR A 239 22.04 -15.09 34.42
C TYR A 239 23.36 -15.68 34.91
N THR A 240 24.23 -14.91 35.56
CA THR A 240 25.58 -15.35 36.02
C THR A 240 25.58 -16.59 36.93
N SER A 241 24.44 -16.95 37.52
CA SER A 241 24.27 -18.18 38.32
C SER A 241 24.08 -19.45 37.48
N SER A 242 23.73 -19.31 36.20
CA SER A 242 23.37 -20.38 35.30
C SER A 242 24.15 -20.34 33.99
N CYS A 243 24.58 -19.18 33.51
CA CYS A 243 25.24 -18.97 32.23
C CYS A 243 26.59 -18.26 32.40
N THR A 244 27.44 -18.41 31.39
CA THR A 244 28.64 -17.59 31.19
C THR A 244 28.24 -16.29 30.50
N TYR A 245 28.63 -15.16 31.07
CA TYR A 245 28.40 -13.84 30.48
C TYR A 245 29.54 -13.50 29.52
N GLU A 246 29.22 -13.25 28.25
CA GLU A 246 30.20 -12.95 27.20
C GLU A 246 30.48 -11.45 27.07
N GLY A 247 29.56 -10.60 27.51
CA GLY A 247 29.70 -9.16 27.50
C GLY A 247 28.48 -8.43 26.97
N ARG A 248 28.52 -7.10 27.11
CA ARG A 248 27.57 -6.17 26.51
C ARG A 248 28.18 -5.59 25.26
N ASN A 249 27.37 -5.52 24.23
CA ASN A 249 27.72 -4.87 22.98
C ASN A 249 26.62 -3.86 22.62
N ASN A 250 27.02 -2.78 21.97
CA ASN A 250 26.09 -1.73 21.57
C ASN A 250 25.45 -2.10 20.23
N ILE A 251 24.15 -1.84 20.12
CA ILE A 251 23.46 -1.88 18.85
C ILE A 251 23.78 -0.59 18.12
N PRO A 252 24.17 -0.65 16.83
CA PRO A 252 24.47 0.55 16.08
C PRO A 252 23.31 1.56 16.01
N ASP A 253 23.65 2.84 15.85
CA ASP A 253 22.66 3.93 15.91
C ASP A 253 21.73 3.91 14.67
N GLY A 254 20.53 3.34 14.82
CA GLY A 254 19.45 3.27 13.82
C GLY A 254 18.17 4.00 14.26
N TYR A 255 17.01 3.69 13.67
CA TYR A 255 15.72 4.20 14.20
C TYR A 255 15.57 3.89 15.70
N PHE A 256 16.08 2.72 16.10
CA PHE A 256 16.32 2.35 17.49
C PHE A 256 17.80 2.53 17.87
N THR A 257 18.03 2.88 19.13
CA THR A 257 19.33 2.86 19.80
C THR A 257 19.27 1.89 20.97
N GLY A 258 20.37 1.22 21.31
CA GLY A 258 20.33 0.23 22.37
C GLY A 258 21.58 -0.59 22.54
N ALA A 259 21.45 -1.68 23.29
CA ALA A 259 22.52 -2.63 23.56
C ALA A 259 21.94 -4.02 23.74
N TYR A 260 22.81 -5.02 23.80
CA TYR A 260 22.43 -6.38 24.12
C TYR A 260 23.51 -7.09 24.94
N ASP A 261 23.06 -8.02 25.77
CA ASP A 261 23.88 -8.86 26.63
C ASP A 261 23.84 -10.30 26.13
N LEU A 262 25.02 -10.91 26.00
CA LEU A 262 25.15 -12.29 25.53
C LEU A 262 25.46 -13.27 26.68
N TRP A 263 24.67 -14.34 26.75
CA TRP A 263 24.79 -15.43 27.71
C TRP A 263 24.97 -16.76 27.00
N LYS A 264 26.02 -17.51 27.34
CA LYS A 264 26.35 -18.82 26.77
C LYS A 264 26.51 -19.89 27.82
N GLU A 265 26.55 -21.14 27.37
CA GLU A 265 26.85 -22.32 28.19
C GLU A 265 25.93 -22.44 29.42
N CYS A 266 24.63 -22.15 29.23
CA CYS A 266 23.68 -22.13 30.33
C CYS A 266 23.45 -23.55 30.89
N LYS A 267 23.80 -23.73 32.17
CA LYS A 267 23.90 -25.02 32.86
C LYS A 267 24.93 -26.00 32.26
N GLY A 268 25.86 -25.51 31.43
CA GLY A 268 26.97 -26.27 30.88
C GLY A 268 26.67 -27.02 29.58
N ASP A 269 25.55 -26.70 28.92
CA ASP A 269 25.16 -27.22 27.59
C ASP A 269 25.37 -26.15 26.51
N GLU A 270 25.30 -26.52 25.22
CA GLU A 270 25.53 -25.61 24.07
C GLU A 270 24.35 -24.64 23.79
N ASN A 271 23.65 -24.22 24.85
CA ASN A 271 22.51 -23.30 24.83
C ASN A 271 22.92 -21.90 25.31
N GLY A 272 22.02 -20.93 25.15
CA GLY A 272 22.30 -19.54 25.51
C GLY A 272 21.06 -18.64 25.50
N ALA A 273 21.29 -17.35 25.70
CA ALA A 273 20.30 -16.31 25.50
C ALA A 273 20.95 -15.02 25.00
N VAL A 274 20.19 -14.29 24.20
CA VAL A 274 20.47 -12.91 23.78
C VAL A 274 19.40 -12.02 24.39
N ILE A 275 19.82 -11.02 25.18
CA ILE A 275 18.90 -10.06 25.77
C ILE A 275 19.16 -8.70 25.13
N VAL A 276 18.17 -8.18 24.40
CA VAL A 276 18.27 -6.96 23.59
C VAL A 276 17.37 -5.89 24.19
N ALA A 277 17.90 -4.69 24.45
CA ALA A 277 17.12 -3.54 24.91
C ALA A 277 17.26 -2.39 23.91
N LEU A 278 16.13 -1.83 23.49
CA LEU A 278 16.05 -0.81 22.44
C LEU A 278 15.15 0.36 22.86
N VAL A 279 15.48 1.56 22.37
CA VAL A 279 14.67 2.78 22.50
C VAL A 279 14.70 3.55 21.19
N PRO A 280 13.56 4.06 20.67
CA PRO A 280 13.54 4.89 19.47
C PRO A 280 14.18 6.26 19.73
N GLU A 281 14.53 6.99 18.67
CA GLU A 281 15.15 8.32 18.77
C GLU A 281 14.30 9.32 19.57
N GLU A 282 12.97 9.22 19.45
CA GLU A 282 11.99 10.06 20.16
C GLU A 282 11.85 9.73 21.65
N LYS A 283 12.32 8.54 22.07
CA LYS A 283 12.27 8.04 23.46
C LYS A 283 10.86 8.05 24.07
N ASN A 284 9.87 7.68 23.27
CA ASN A 284 8.46 7.57 23.67
C ASN A 284 8.07 6.18 24.22
N PHE A 285 8.88 5.14 23.98
CA PHE A 285 8.71 3.81 24.56
C PHE A 285 10.05 3.07 24.65
N ILE A 286 10.12 1.96 25.37
CA ILE A 286 11.29 1.09 25.47
C ILE A 286 10.89 -0.36 25.18
N LEU A 287 11.79 -1.08 24.52
CA LEU A 287 11.63 -2.48 24.14
C LEU A 287 12.65 -3.36 24.86
N LEU A 288 12.25 -4.58 25.18
CA LEU A 288 13.14 -5.61 25.70
C LEU A 288 12.81 -6.97 25.06
N LEU A 289 13.73 -7.52 24.29
CA LEU A 289 13.63 -8.85 23.71
C LEU A 289 14.53 -9.83 24.48
N GLU A 290 13.98 -10.96 24.89
CA GLU A 290 14.72 -12.09 25.46
C GLU A 290 14.62 -13.26 24.49
N ILE A 291 15.71 -13.61 23.83
CA ILE A 291 15.75 -14.69 22.84
C ILE A 291 16.55 -15.86 23.43
N TYR A 292 15.87 -16.98 23.67
CA TYR A 292 16.43 -18.22 24.21
C TYR A 292 16.85 -19.16 23.10
N LEU A 293 18.03 -19.75 23.24
CA LEU A 293 18.70 -20.53 22.21
C LEU A 293 18.97 -21.93 22.75
N ALA A 294 18.48 -22.95 22.07
CA ALA A 294 18.70 -24.37 22.39
C ALA A 294 19.91 -24.97 21.65
N GLY A 295 20.27 -24.43 20.49
CA GLY A 295 21.41 -24.87 19.68
C GLY A 295 21.68 -23.98 18.46
N ALA A 296 22.57 -24.44 17.59
CA ALA A 296 23.14 -23.60 16.52
C ALA A 296 22.16 -23.14 15.43
N ILE A 297 21.02 -23.81 15.28
CA ILE A 297 19.97 -23.40 14.33
C ILE A 297 19.24 -22.13 14.81
N ASP A 298 19.14 -21.93 16.12
CA ASP A 298 18.35 -20.85 16.70
C ASP A 298 19.00 -19.47 16.50
N PHE A 299 20.28 -19.44 16.14
CA PHE A 299 20.99 -18.19 15.82
C PHE A 299 20.43 -17.51 14.58
N ASP A 300 20.00 -18.28 13.57
CA ASP A 300 19.37 -17.75 12.35
C ASP A 300 18.02 -17.05 12.67
N ALA A 301 17.32 -17.50 13.70
CA ALA A 301 16.10 -16.85 14.17
C ALA A 301 16.36 -15.50 14.86
N VAL A 302 17.54 -15.29 15.48
CA VAL A 302 17.86 -14.04 16.18
C VAL A 302 17.84 -12.85 15.23
N ASP A 303 18.54 -12.96 14.10
CA ASP A 303 18.61 -11.88 13.13
C ASP A 303 17.25 -11.65 12.46
N HIS A 304 16.53 -12.73 12.10
CA HIS A 304 15.21 -12.61 11.48
C HIS A 304 14.17 -11.94 12.39
N ILE A 305 14.17 -12.26 13.69
CA ILE A 305 13.27 -11.62 14.67
C ILE A 305 13.60 -10.13 14.80
N LEU A 306 14.89 -9.76 14.81
CA LEU A 306 15.32 -8.37 14.93
C LEU A 306 15.09 -7.55 13.67
N ASP A 307 15.06 -8.19 12.50
CA ASP A 307 14.80 -7.52 11.21
C ASP A 307 13.30 -7.40 10.87
N SER A 308 12.45 -8.26 11.44
CA SER A 308 11.02 -8.37 11.09
C SER A 308 10.08 -7.69 12.08
N PHE A 309 10.55 -7.31 13.27
CA PHE A 309 9.63 -6.79 14.27
C PHE A 309 9.05 -5.43 13.87
N VAL A 310 7.75 -5.26 14.13
CA VAL A 310 7.02 -4.01 13.89
C VAL A 310 6.42 -3.55 15.21
N ILE A 311 6.52 -2.23 15.45
CA ILE A 311 5.86 -1.55 16.57
C ILE A 311 4.78 -0.65 15.98
N ASP A 312 3.52 -1.06 16.09
CA ASP A 312 2.38 -0.22 15.68
C ASP A 312 1.96 0.69 16.83
N THR A 313 2.51 1.91 16.81
CA THR A 313 2.17 2.94 17.79
C THR A 313 0.80 3.59 17.57
N GLY A 314 0.11 3.31 16.46
CA GLY A 314 -1.26 3.76 16.19
C GLY A 314 -2.28 3.16 17.16
N ASN A 315 -1.95 2.00 17.76
CA ASN A 315 -2.71 1.35 18.82
C ASN A 315 -2.30 1.79 20.24
N LEU A 316 -1.42 2.79 20.41
CA LEU A 316 -1.07 3.33 21.73
C LEU A 316 -2.16 4.25 22.30
N SER A 317 -3.20 3.63 22.87
CA SER A 317 -3.97 4.31 23.91
C SER A 317 -3.18 4.25 25.23
N THR A 318 -3.02 5.40 25.87
CA THR A 318 -2.15 5.63 27.05
C THR A 318 -2.36 4.65 28.22
N PRO A 319 -1.30 4.33 28.98
CA PRO A 319 -1.32 3.29 30.02
C PRO A 319 -2.17 3.63 31.24
N ALA A 320 -2.64 2.57 31.88
CA ALA A 320 -3.43 2.55 33.10
C ALA A 320 -2.92 3.55 34.17
N SER A 321 -3.72 4.59 34.43
CA SER A 321 -3.71 5.28 35.71
C SER A 321 -5.11 5.27 36.29
N SER A 322 -5.29 4.41 37.28
CA SER A 322 -6.47 4.41 38.14
C SER A 322 -6.64 5.79 38.78
N THR A 323 -7.70 6.53 38.42
CA THR A 323 -8.68 7.13 39.35
C THR A 323 -9.63 8.10 38.64
N GLY A 324 -10.87 7.67 38.42
CA GLY A 324 -12.06 8.53 38.59
C GLY A 324 -12.62 9.28 37.38
N ASN A 325 -13.64 8.67 36.77
CA ASN A 325 -14.88 9.25 36.22
C ASN A 325 -14.83 10.28 35.05
N ASN A 326 -15.46 9.84 33.95
CA ASN A 326 -16.37 10.50 32.98
C ASN A 326 -15.83 10.94 31.61
N GLY A 327 -16.31 10.22 30.56
CA GLY A 327 -16.60 10.65 29.18
C GLY A 327 -15.41 10.70 28.22
N ASP A 328 -15.13 9.64 27.43
CA ASP A 328 -15.72 9.28 26.12
C ASP A 328 -15.16 10.15 24.96
N GLY A 329 -14.56 9.66 23.87
CA GLY A 329 -14.47 8.29 23.36
C GLY A 329 -13.32 8.07 22.37
N GLY A 330 -12.83 6.84 22.34
CA GLY A 330 -11.94 6.24 21.34
C GLY A 330 -12.21 4.72 21.42
N GLY A 331 -12.60 4.12 20.29
CA GLY A 331 -13.25 2.80 20.23
C GLY A 331 -12.42 1.64 20.78
N GLU A 332 -13.06 0.78 21.59
CA GLU A 332 -12.48 -0.42 22.22
C GLU A 332 -12.41 -1.61 21.23
N ASN A 333 -11.53 -2.61 21.38
CA ASN A 333 -11.57 -3.83 20.56
C ASN A 333 -12.68 -4.78 21.06
N ILE A 334 -13.44 -5.42 20.17
CA ILE A 334 -14.58 -6.28 20.54
C ILE A 334 -14.16 -7.50 21.38
N PHE A 335 -12.96 -8.04 21.15
CA PHE A 335 -12.41 -9.12 21.96
C PHE A 335 -11.93 -8.65 23.35
N ASP A 336 -11.77 -7.36 23.58
CA ASP A 336 -11.55 -6.80 24.92
C ASP A 336 -12.87 -6.65 25.70
N LEU A 337 -14.01 -6.64 24.99
CA LEU A 337 -15.35 -6.52 25.56
C LEU A 337 -15.99 -7.88 25.84
N VAL A 338 -15.62 -8.91 25.09
CA VAL A 338 -16.20 -10.26 25.19
C VAL A 338 -15.10 -11.31 25.40
N ASP A 339 -15.06 -11.88 26.61
CA ASP A 339 -14.08 -12.89 27.00
C ASP A 339 -14.40 -14.26 26.38
N VAL A 340 -13.52 -14.71 25.48
CA VAL A 340 -13.58 -16.03 24.85
C VAL A 340 -12.54 -17.01 25.40
N SER A 341 -11.78 -16.61 26.42
CA SER A 341 -10.68 -17.42 26.95
C SER A 341 -11.17 -18.66 27.68
N GLY A 342 -10.55 -19.80 27.39
CA GLY A 342 -10.88 -21.08 28.03
C GLY A 342 -12.20 -21.72 27.57
N LEU A 343 -12.82 -21.18 26.52
CA LEU A 343 -13.97 -21.80 25.85
C LEU A 343 -13.52 -22.91 24.89
N THR A 344 -14.47 -23.75 24.48
CA THR A 344 -14.17 -24.96 23.70
C THR A 344 -13.75 -24.68 22.25
N TYR A 345 -14.30 -23.64 21.63
CA TYR A 345 -13.97 -23.23 20.28
C TYR A 345 -12.83 -22.21 20.25
N ASP A 346 -12.09 -22.19 19.15
CA ASP A 346 -11.39 -20.99 18.69
C ASP A 346 -12.42 -20.05 18.07
N TYR A 347 -12.26 -18.75 18.27
CA TYR A 347 -13.24 -17.74 17.84
C TYR A 347 -12.62 -16.75 16.85
N VAL A 348 -13.44 -16.32 15.90
CA VAL A 348 -13.07 -15.33 14.88
C VAL A 348 -14.14 -14.24 14.83
N LEU A 349 -13.72 -13.04 14.43
CA LEU A 349 -14.65 -11.96 14.13
C LEU A 349 -15.23 -12.19 12.74
N VAL A 350 -16.55 -12.27 12.65
CA VAL A 350 -17.28 -12.15 11.39
C VAL A 350 -17.84 -10.74 11.33
N ASN A 351 -17.41 -9.98 10.31
CA ASN A 351 -17.88 -8.65 10.01
C ASN A 351 -18.69 -8.72 8.71
N GLN A 352 -20.01 -8.64 8.80
CA GLN A 352 -20.93 -8.73 7.66
C GLN A 352 -22.02 -7.65 7.79
N PRO A 353 -22.62 -7.18 6.67
CA PRO A 353 -23.66 -6.15 6.71
C PRO A 353 -24.86 -6.51 7.59
N ALA A 354 -25.19 -7.81 7.66
CA ALA A 354 -26.29 -8.27 8.51
C ALA A 354 -25.94 -8.26 10.00
N LEU A 355 -24.68 -8.58 10.35
CA LEU A 355 -24.24 -8.75 11.72
C LEU A 355 -22.71 -8.75 11.78
N THR A 356 -22.14 -7.97 12.69
CA THR A 356 -20.77 -8.15 13.16
C THR A 356 -20.79 -8.85 14.50
N ALA A 357 -20.11 -9.99 14.62
CA ALA A 357 -20.09 -10.76 15.87
C ALA A 357 -18.88 -11.70 15.94
N ILE A 358 -18.58 -12.15 17.15
CA ILE A 358 -17.60 -13.23 17.38
C ILE A 358 -18.32 -14.57 17.27
N ILE A 359 -17.85 -15.45 16.37
CA ILE A 359 -18.42 -16.80 16.16
C ILE A 359 -17.33 -17.89 16.17
N PRO A 360 -17.67 -19.17 16.32
CA PRO A 360 -16.70 -20.26 16.21
C PRO A 360 -15.95 -20.27 14.88
N ALA A 361 -14.63 -20.41 14.91
CA ALA A 361 -13.77 -20.47 13.72
C ALA A 361 -14.13 -21.63 12.77
N ASP A 362 -14.67 -22.72 13.32
CA ASP A 362 -15.12 -23.89 12.56
C ASP A 362 -16.36 -23.60 11.69
N TRP A 363 -17.10 -22.50 11.95
CA TRP A 363 -18.23 -22.08 11.14
C TRP A 363 -17.77 -21.28 9.91
N SER A 364 -16.93 -21.94 9.12
CA SER A 364 -16.22 -21.38 7.98
C SER A 364 -17.06 -21.22 6.71
N ASP A 365 -18.22 -21.88 6.63
CA ASP A 365 -19.19 -21.66 5.55
C ASP A 365 -20.10 -20.51 5.94
N VAL A 366 -19.88 -19.34 5.33
CA VAL A 366 -20.55 -18.08 5.62
C VAL A 366 -21.20 -17.54 4.34
N SER A 367 -22.46 -17.13 4.42
CA SER A 367 -23.20 -16.55 3.29
C SER A 367 -24.05 -15.36 3.75
N SER A 368 -23.97 -14.26 3.02
CA SER A 368 -24.80 -13.06 3.22
C SER A 368 -25.59 -12.73 1.96
N ASN A 369 -26.82 -12.22 2.14
CA ASN A 369 -27.72 -11.80 1.05
C ASN A 369 -28.67 -10.71 1.54
N ASP A 370 -29.36 -10.02 0.63
CA ASP A 370 -30.43 -9.09 1.00
C ASP A 370 -31.63 -9.82 1.61
N TRP A 371 -32.18 -9.24 2.68
CA TRP A 371 -33.47 -9.66 3.20
C TRP A 371 -34.58 -8.94 2.44
N ILE A 372 -35.26 -9.66 1.56
CA ILE A 372 -36.29 -9.09 0.68
C ILE A 372 -37.66 -9.65 1.08
N ASP A 373 -38.70 -8.82 1.01
CA ASP A 373 -40.09 -9.22 1.24
C ASP A 373 -40.77 -9.82 -0.01
N ASP A 374 -42.03 -10.23 0.13
CA ASP A 374 -42.82 -10.81 -0.96
C ASP A 374 -43.09 -9.82 -2.12
N GLU A 375 -42.84 -8.52 -1.93
CA GLU A 375 -43.03 -7.44 -2.90
C GLU A 375 -41.70 -6.99 -3.55
N GLU A 376 -40.61 -7.75 -3.36
CA GLU A 376 -39.25 -7.43 -3.82
C GLU A 376 -38.64 -6.17 -3.17
N VAL A 377 -39.12 -5.77 -1.99
CA VAL A 377 -38.57 -4.66 -1.23
C VAL A 377 -37.51 -5.17 -0.25
N GLN A 378 -36.32 -4.58 -0.30
CA GLN A 378 -35.26 -4.87 0.65
C GLN A 378 -35.64 -4.33 2.04
N LEU A 379 -35.77 -5.23 3.01
CA LEU A 379 -36.01 -4.94 4.42
C LEU A 379 -34.71 -4.84 5.22
N GLY A 380 -33.61 -5.38 4.68
CA GLY A 380 -32.28 -5.33 5.29
C GLY A 380 -31.37 -6.43 4.75
N TYR A 381 -30.65 -7.13 5.63
CA TYR A 381 -29.66 -8.15 5.24
C TYR A 381 -29.87 -9.47 5.99
N THR A 382 -29.32 -10.53 5.40
CA THR A 382 -29.29 -11.88 5.96
C THR A 382 -27.86 -12.38 6.08
N LEU A 383 -27.61 -13.23 7.07
CA LEU A 383 -26.34 -13.93 7.27
C LEU A 383 -26.60 -15.37 7.69
N SER A 384 -25.95 -16.34 7.05
CA SER A 384 -25.88 -17.73 7.49
C SER A 384 -24.43 -18.06 7.81
N ALA A 385 -24.16 -18.75 8.91
CA ALA A 385 -22.83 -19.28 9.20
C ALA A 385 -22.93 -20.67 9.83
N SER A 386 -22.16 -21.62 9.31
CA SER A 386 -22.08 -23.00 9.81
C SER A 386 -20.78 -23.66 9.33
N SER A 387 -20.52 -24.89 9.77
CA SER A 387 -19.52 -25.74 9.11
C SER A 387 -20.02 -26.29 7.76
N ASP A 388 -21.34 -26.32 7.55
CA ASP A 388 -22.01 -26.70 6.30
C ASP A 388 -23.44 -26.10 6.29
N ILE A 389 -23.63 -24.98 5.59
CA ILE A 389 -24.92 -24.27 5.54
C ILE A 389 -26.02 -25.14 4.92
N ALA A 390 -25.67 -25.96 3.93
CA ALA A 390 -26.65 -26.85 3.29
C ALA A 390 -27.16 -27.89 4.28
N ALA A 391 -26.26 -28.47 5.09
CA ALA A 391 -26.64 -29.41 6.13
C ALA A 391 -27.45 -28.73 7.25
N TYR A 392 -27.04 -27.54 7.72
CA TYR A 392 -27.77 -26.74 8.70
C TYR A 392 -29.21 -26.45 8.25
N ASN A 393 -29.41 -26.10 6.98
CA ASN A 393 -30.75 -25.81 6.42
C ASN A 393 -31.62 -27.07 6.25
N ASP A 394 -31.02 -28.25 6.15
CA ASP A 394 -31.71 -29.51 5.84
C ASP A 394 -31.98 -30.39 7.08
N ASN A 395 -31.28 -30.19 8.20
CA ASN A 395 -31.36 -31.09 9.36
C ASN A 395 -31.13 -30.39 10.72
N TRP A 396 -31.41 -31.12 11.80
CA TRP A 396 -31.32 -30.63 13.19
C TRP A 396 -30.06 -31.07 13.95
N VAL A 397 -29.02 -31.54 13.24
CA VAL A 397 -27.78 -32.09 13.83
C VAL A 397 -26.51 -31.36 13.37
N THR A 398 -26.64 -30.31 12.56
CA THR A 398 -25.55 -29.41 12.19
C THR A 398 -25.77 -28.06 12.87
N SER A 399 -24.85 -27.61 13.71
CA SER A 399 -24.96 -26.29 14.36
C SER A 399 -24.68 -25.14 13.39
N GLY A 400 -25.20 -23.97 13.72
CA GLY A 400 -25.03 -22.77 12.91
C GLY A 400 -26.02 -21.66 13.28
N ILE A 401 -25.91 -20.57 12.55
CA ILE A 401 -26.79 -19.40 12.68
C ILE A 401 -27.43 -19.01 11.36
N TYR A 402 -28.62 -18.45 11.47
CA TYR A 402 -29.27 -17.67 10.42
C TYR A 402 -29.79 -16.36 11.02
N VAL A 403 -29.35 -15.24 10.47
CA VAL A 403 -29.61 -13.90 10.97
C VAL A 403 -30.34 -13.12 9.89
N ARG A 404 -31.31 -12.33 10.31
CA ARG A 404 -31.93 -11.25 9.54
C ARG A 404 -31.77 -9.98 10.34
N SER A 405 -31.35 -8.90 9.70
CA SER A 405 -31.28 -7.61 10.35
C SER A 405 -31.84 -6.51 9.46
N ALA A 406 -32.27 -5.44 10.11
CA ALA A 406 -32.79 -4.25 9.46
C ALA A 406 -32.23 -3.02 10.18
N THR A 407 -31.92 -1.98 9.41
CA THR A 407 -31.50 -0.67 9.90
C THR A 407 -32.48 0.40 9.41
N GLY A 408 -32.43 1.61 9.97
CA GLY A 408 -33.33 2.70 9.59
C GLY A 408 -34.79 2.50 10.07
N LEU A 409 -35.01 1.71 11.11
CA LEU A 409 -36.34 1.50 11.67
C LEU A 409 -36.79 2.71 12.50
N GLU A 410 -38.04 3.14 12.33
CA GLU A 410 -38.60 4.29 13.06
C GLU A 410 -39.58 3.91 14.18
N ASN A 411 -40.06 2.67 14.16
CA ASN A 411 -41.11 2.20 15.06
C ASN A 411 -40.60 1.11 15.97
N GLU A 412 -41.08 1.14 17.22
CA GLU A 412 -40.87 0.06 18.18
C GLU A 412 -41.50 -1.24 17.65
N LEU A 413 -40.72 -2.32 17.64
CA LEU A 413 -41.18 -3.65 17.27
C LEU A 413 -41.95 -4.29 18.43
N ASP A 414 -43.04 -4.99 18.12
CA ASP A 414 -43.65 -5.88 19.10
C ASP A 414 -42.88 -7.21 19.14
N ILE A 415 -41.86 -7.25 19.99
CA ILE A 415 -40.95 -8.40 20.15
C ILE A 415 -41.73 -9.67 20.51
N ASN A 416 -42.80 -9.56 21.31
CA ASN A 416 -43.59 -10.72 21.69
C ASN A 416 -44.41 -11.25 20.52
N ASP A 417 -45.02 -10.37 19.72
CA ASP A 417 -45.77 -10.78 18.53
C ASP A 417 -44.83 -11.41 17.47
N LEU A 418 -43.60 -10.91 17.32
CA LEU A 418 -42.60 -11.49 16.42
C LEU A 418 -42.13 -12.87 16.89
N LEU A 419 -41.85 -13.05 18.18
CA LEU A 419 -41.51 -14.37 18.75
C LEU A 419 -42.68 -15.35 18.64
N ASP A 420 -43.91 -14.90 18.94
CA ASP A 420 -45.13 -15.71 18.84
C ASP A 420 -45.46 -16.11 17.38
N SER A 421 -44.86 -15.45 16.39
CA SER A 421 -45.03 -15.81 14.97
C SER A 421 -44.31 -17.10 14.59
N VAL A 422 -43.31 -17.52 15.37
CA VAL A 422 -42.57 -18.77 15.19
C VAL A 422 -43.08 -19.81 16.18
N ASP A 423 -43.78 -20.83 15.68
CA ASP A 423 -44.24 -21.96 16.49
C ASP A 423 -43.62 -23.27 16.02
N LEU A 424 -42.61 -23.73 16.76
CA LEU A 424 -41.91 -24.99 16.48
C LEU A 424 -42.41 -26.16 17.34
N ARG A 425 -43.51 -26.02 18.09
CA ARG A 425 -43.98 -27.06 19.05
C ARG A 425 -44.45 -28.37 18.40
N ASP A 426 -44.67 -28.37 17.09
CA ASP A 426 -44.97 -29.59 16.33
C ASP A 426 -43.71 -30.44 16.08
N THR A 427 -42.51 -29.85 16.17
CA THR A 427 -41.22 -30.49 15.87
C THR A 427 -40.29 -30.53 17.09
N CYS A 428 -40.36 -29.53 17.96
CA CYS A 428 -39.49 -29.34 19.12
C CYS A 428 -40.29 -29.29 20.42
N THR A 429 -39.60 -29.46 21.54
CA THR A 429 -40.12 -29.18 22.88
C THR A 429 -39.83 -27.72 23.24
N TYR A 430 -40.87 -26.90 23.42
CA TYR A 430 -40.70 -25.54 23.92
C TYR A 430 -40.25 -25.54 25.39
N ASP A 431 -39.21 -24.78 25.72
CA ASP A 431 -38.70 -24.62 27.08
C ASP A 431 -39.29 -23.36 27.74
N ASP A 432 -38.74 -22.18 27.44
CA ASP A 432 -39.22 -20.90 27.95
C ASP A 432 -38.79 -19.72 27.06
N ARG A 433 -39.31 -18.54 27.35
CA ARG A 433 -38.89 -17.25 26.78
C ARG A 433 -37.93 -16.56 27.73
N TYR A 434 -36.79 -16.13 27.21
CA TYR A 434 -35.73 -15.46 27.96
C TYR A 434 -35.55 -14.03 27.45
N THR A 435 -35.52 -13.06 28.35
CA THR A 435 -35.20 -11.67 27.99
C THR A 435 -33.69 -11.53 27.76
N HIS A 436 -33.30 -10.79 26.74
CA HIS A 436 -31.91 -10.47 26.43
C HIS A 436 -31.70 -8.95 26.41
N SER A 437 -30.55 -8.52 26.92
CA SER A 437 -30.05 -7.17 26.69
C SER A 437 -28.55 -7.15 26.87
N HIS A 438 -27.85 -6.57 25.91
CA HIS A 438 -26.43 -6.31 25.98
C HIS A 438 -26.14 -4.91 25.43
N THR A 439 -24.97 -4.39 25.78
CA THR A 439 -24.49 -3.09 25.28
C THR A 439 -23.09 -3.28 24.79
N ILE A 440 -22.86 -2.87 23.55
CA ILE A 440 -21.55 -2.96 22.93
C ILE A 440 -21.37 -1.73 22.05
N TYR A 441 -20.20 -1.11 22.10
CA TYR A 441 -19.93 0.15 21.39
C TYR A 441 -20.94 1.27 21.65
N GLY A 442 -21.49 1.33 22.86
CA GLY A 442 -22.49 2.33 23.24
C GLY A 442 -23.90 2.10 22.68
N ILE A 443 -24.11 1.05 21.87
CA ILE A 443 -25.43 0.64 21.38
C ILE A 443 -25.98 -0.43 22.32
N THR A 444 -27.14 -0.16 22.91
CA THR A 444 -27.87 -1.15 23.73
C THR A 444 -28.94 -1.81 22.88
N TYR A 445 -28.94 -3.15 22.84
CA TYR A 445 -30.00 -3.96 22.26
C TYR A 445 -30.88 -4.53 23.38
N GLU A 446 -32.20 -4.52 23.18
CA GLU A 446 -33.17 -5.09 24.11
C GLU A 446 -34.13 -6.01 23.36
N GLY A 447 -34.44 -7.16 23.96
CA GLY A 447 -35.44 -8.07 23.42
C GLY A 447 -35.56 -9.39 24.16
N ALA A 448 -35.86 -10.45 23.43
CA ALA A 448 -36.03 -11.78 23.99
C ALA A 448 -35.78 -12.88 22.96
N TYR A 449 -35.51 -14.09 23.43
CA TYR A 449 -35.48 -15.29 22.62
C TYR A 449 -36.36 -16.40 23.19
N ASP A 450 -36.98 -17.17 22.30
CA ASP A 450 -37.67 -18.41 22.66
C ASP A 450 -36.70 -19.59 22.48
N LEU A 451 -36.59 -20.43 23.52
CA LEU A 451 -35.75 -21.62 23.50
C LEU A 451 -36.59 -22.87 23.28
N TYR A 452 -36.13 -23.69 22.34
CA TYR A 452 -36.69 -24.99 22.01
C TYR A 452 -35.61 -26.06 22.17
N THR A 453 -35.98 -27.25 22.63
CA THR A 453 -35.07 -28.39 22.77
C THR A 453 -35.65 -29.64 22.11
N ASP A 454 -34.83 -30.66 21.94
CA ASP A 454 -35.26 -31.98 21.44
C ASP A 454 -35.93 -31.91 20.05
N CYS A 455 -35.47 -31.01 19.18
CA CYS A 455 -36.03 -30.79 17.85
C CYS A 455 -35.82 -32.02 16.95
N ASP A 456 -36.90 -32.48 16.32
CA ASP A 456 -36.97 -33.73 15.55
C ASP A 456 -36.54 -34.98 16.34
N GLY A 457 -36.60 -34.92 17.67
CA GLY A 457 -36.20 -36.00 18.57
C GLY A 457 -34.69 -36.17 18.74
N GLU A 458 -33.89 -35.22 18.25
CA GLU A 458 -32.44 -35.18 18.40
C GLU A 458 -32.03 -34.34 19.62
N ALA A 459 -30.90 -34.64 20.23
CA ALA A 459 -30.41 -33.90 21.39
C ALA A 459 -29.75 -32.57 20.94
N ASN A 460 -30.58 -31.54 20.76
CA ASN A 460 -30.19 -30.20 20.34
C ASN A 460 -30.98 -29.12 21.10
N ALA A 461 -30.58 -27.86 20.91
CA ALA A 461 -31.31 -26.69 21.35
C ALA A 461 -31.37 -25.65 20.22
N PHE A 462 -32.54 -25.09 19.98
CA PHE A 462 -32.76 -24.05 18.98
C PHE A 462 -33.27 -22.78 19.67
N ALA A 463 -32.59 -21.66 19.46
CA ALA A 463 -33.00 -20.36 19.97
C ALA A 463 -33.45 -19.46 18.81
N TYR A 464 -34.59 -18.79 19.01
CA TYR A 464 -35.06 -17.73 18.11
C TYR A 464 -35.07 -16.40 18.86
N LEU A 465 -34.10 -15.54 18.57
CA LEU A 465 -33.89 -14.23 19.19
C LEU A 465 -34.49 -13.13 18.35
N VAL A 466 -35.14 -12.17 19.00
CA VAL A 466 -35.56 -10.90 18.41
C VAL A 466 -35.13 -9.77 19.35
N VAL A 467 -34.29 -8.87 18.85
CA VAL A 467 -33.86 -7.67 19.58
C VAL A 467 -33.99 -6.43 18.71
N GLN A 468 -34.19 -5.29 19.37
CA GLN A 468 -34.13 -3.96 18.76
C GLN A 468 -33.15 -3.09 19.55
N SER A 469 -32.43 -2.21 18.87
CA SER A 469 -31.62 -1.19 19.52
C SER A 469 -32.53 -0.21 20.29
N THR A 470 -32.03 0.35 21.38
CA THR A 470 -32.80 1.27 22.24
C THR A 470 -33.13 2.62 21.58
N ASP A 471 -32.39 3.00 20.53
CA ASP A 471 -32.71 4.13 19.65
C ASP A 471 -33.73 3.78 18.56
N LEU A 472 -34.20 2.53 18.55
CA LEU A 472 -35.16 1.92 17.62
C LEU A 472 -34.66 1.72 16.19
N SER A 473 -33.44 2.17 15.87
CA SER A 473 -32.94 2.26 14.50
C SER A 473 -32.55 0.91 13.89
N GLN A 474 -32.25 -0.10 14.71
CA GLN A 474 -31.71 -1.38 14.31
C GLN A 474 -32.51 -2.53 14.91
N ALA A 475 -32.71 -3.61 14.16
CA ALA A 475 -33.28 -4.85 14.67
C ALA A 475 -32.52 -6.07 14.15
N VAL A 476 -32.41 -7.08 15.01
CA VAL A 476 -31.78 -8.38 14.70
C VAL A 476 -32.74 -9.50 15.08
N LEU A 477 -33.02 -10.37 14.11
CA LEU A 477 -33.74 -11.63 14.26
C LEU A 477 -32.74 -12.75 14.00
N LEU A 478 -32.49 -13.61 14.98
CA LEU A 478 -31.41 -14.58 14.95
C LEU A 478 -31.91 -15.97 15.32
N GLU A 479 -31.65 -16.92 14.44
CA GLU A 479 -31.89 -18.36 14.59
C GLU A 479 -30.56 -19.02 14.93
N PHE A 480 -30.49 -19.76 16.04
CA PHE A 480 -29.28 -20.45 16.49
C PHE A 480 -29.59 -21.90 16.78
N LEU A 481 -28.84 -22.83 16.19
CA LEU A 481 -28.94 -24.27 16.50
C LEU A 481 -27.67 -24.75 17.22
N ALA A 482 -27.81 -25.15 18.48
CA ALA A 482 -26.79 -25.85 19.26
C ALA A 482 -27.00 -27.36 19.20
N VAL A 483 -25.94 -28.12 18.93
CA VAL A 483 -25.98 -29.60 18.90
C VAL A 483 -25.02 -30.23 19.93
N THR A 484 -24.14 -29.41 20.52
CA THR A 484 -23.19 -29.77 21.57
C THR A 484 -23.18 -28.74 22.71
N GLU A 485 -22.56 -29.07 23.84
CA GLU A 485 -22.35 -28.11 24.94
C GLU A 485 -21.44 -26.94 24.53
N ALA A 486 -20.50 -27.15 23.60
CA ALA A 486 -19.65 -26.11 23.05
C ALA A 486 -20.45 -25.09 22.23
N ASP A 487 -21.47 -25.53 21.49
CA ASP A 487 -22.36 -24.62 20.76
C ASP A 487 -23.19 -23.75 21.73
N VAL A 488 -23.50 -24.26 22.93
CA VAL A 488 -24.19 -23.48 23.97
C VAL A 488 -23.27 -22.39 24.54
N GLU A 489 -21.98 -22.66 24.69
CA GLU A 489 -20.97 -21.64 25.04
C GLU A 489 -20.88 -20.57 23.94
N ALA A 490 -20.84 -21.01 22.67
CA ALA A 490 -20.78 -20.11 21.52
C ALA A 490 -22.02 -19.21 21.40
N PHE A 491 -23.20 -19.68 21.79
CA PHE A 491 -24.39 -18.84 21.84
C PHE A 491 -24.25 -17.67 22.82
N GLY A 492 -23.62 -17.89 23.98
CA GLY A 492 -23.34 -16.83 24.95
C GLY A 492 -22.38 -15.77 24.38
N VAL A 493 -21.29 -16.21 23.77
CA VAL A 493 -20.32 -15.31 23.09
C VAL A 493 -20.99 -14.50 22.00
N LEU A 494 -21.82 -15.14 21.17
CA LEU A 494 -22.57 -14.46 20.12
C LEU A 494 -23.48 -13.39 20.70
N LEU A 495 -24.27 -13.72 21.74
CA LEU A 495 -25.20 -12.79 22.40
C LEU A 495 -24.52 -11.56 23.00
N ASP A 496 -23.29 -11.70 23.51
CA ASP A 496 -22.55 -10.61 24.14
C ASP A 496 -21.74 -9.78 23.12
N SER A 497 -21.43 -10.33 21.95
CA SER A 497 -20.54 -9.71 20.95
C SER A 497 -21.26 -9.04 19.79
N PHE A 498 -22.50 -9.41 19.47
CA PHE A 498 -23.07 -8.95 18.22
C PHE A 498 -23.40 -7.45 18.21
N TYR A 499 -23.15 -6.80 17.08
CA TYR A 499 -23.65 -5.47 16.76
C TYR A 499 -23.82 -5.33 15.25
N ILE A 500 -24.64 -4.37 14.82
CA ILE A 500 -24.65 -3.90 13.44
C ILE A 500 -23.72 -2.69 13.39
N GLY A 501 -22.54 -2.85 12.78
CA GLY A 501 -21.64 -1.73 12.52
C GLY A 501 -22.30 -0.74 11.56
N ASP A 502 -21.93 0.54 11.66
CA ASP A 502 -22.21 1.48 10.57
C ASP A 502 -21.75 0.81 9.27
N VAL A 503 -22.65 0.71 8.31
CA VAL A 503 -22.39 0.03 7.03
C VAL A 503 -21.35 0.84 6.26
N VAL A 504 -20.07 0.67 6.62
CA VAL A 504 -18.95 0.85 5.71
C VAL A 504 -18.97 -0.42 4.87
N ALA A 505 -19.53 -0.32 3.67
CA ALA A 505 -19.42 -1.36 2.68
C ALA A 505 -17.93 -1.59 2.38
N ASP A 506 -17.33 -2.56 3.06
CA ASP A 506 -16.10 -3.20 2.62
C ASP A 506 -16.48 -4.09 1.43
N GLU A 507 -16.51 -3.50 0.23
CA GLU A 507 -16.56 -4.25 -1.01
C GLU A 507 -15.20 -4.91 -1.27
N SER A 508 -14.96 -6.03 -0.58
CA SER A 508 -14.03 -7.06 -1.02
C SER A 508 -14.85 -8.31 -1.37
N THR A 509 -15.62 -8.20 -2.47
CA THR A 509 -15.89 -9.24 -3.49
C THR A 509 -17.08 -8.86 -4.38
N THR A 510 -16.89 -7.92 -5.31
CA THR A 510 -17.48 -7.94 -6.68
C THR A 510 -16.83 -6.86 -7.56
N GLU A 511 -15.51 -6.94 -7.76
CA GLU A 511 -14.77 -6.04 -8.65
C GLU A 511 -15.12 -6.16 -10.16
N GLU A 512 -16.13 -6.97 -10.53
CA GLU A 512 -16.65 -7.08 -11.90
C GLU A 512 -18.08 -6.52 -12.07
N ALA A 513 -18.69 -5.89 -11.04
CA ALA A 513 -20.04 -5.30 -11.12
C ALA A 513 -20.15 -3.79 -10.75
N ALA A 514 -19.31 -3.26 -9.86
CA ALA A 514 -19.43 -1.86 -9.39
C ALA A 514 -18.91 -0.78 -10.38
N ALA A 515 -18.12 -1.17 -11.39
CA ALA A 515 -17.60 -0.21 -12.37
C ALA A 515 -18.69 0.43 -13.27
N ASP A 516 -19.90 -0.15 -13.31
CA ASP A 516 -21.03 0.33 -14.11
C ASP A 516 -21.96 1.31 -13.36
N GLU A 517 -21.83 1.50 -12.03
CA GLU A 517 -22.78 2.29 -11.23
C GLU A 517 -22.34 3.74 -10.97
N TYR A 518 -21.02 4.02 -10.93
CA TYR A 518 -20.47 5.36 -10.67
C TYR A 518 -19.58 5.82 -11.82
N MET A 519 -19.62 7.11 -12.13
CA MET A 519 -18.78 7.74 -13.16
C MET A 519 -17.90 8.84 -12.58
N VAL A 520 -16.67 8.94 -13.09
CA VAL A 520 -15.80 10.10 -12.81
C VAL A 520 -16.30 11.28 -13.63
N ILE A 521 -16.58 12.39 -12.97
CA ILE A 521 -16.88 13.66 -13.60
C ILE A 521 -15.78 14.68 -13.28
N ASN A 522 -15.54 15.56 -14.24
CA ASN A 522 -14.55 16.62 -14.13
C ASN A 522 -15.21 17.93 -14.53
N ASP A 523 -14.78 19.06 -13.95
CA ASP A 523 -15.13 20.35 -14.53
C ASP A 523 -14.40 20.59 -15.86
N ASP A 524 -14.81 21.62 -16.61
CA ASP A 524 -14.22 21.94 -17.92
C ASP A 524 -12.71 22.25 -17.87
N SER A 525 -12.20 22.64 -16.70
CA SER A 525 -10.78 22.88 -16.47
C SER A 525 -10.02 21.68 -15.90
N GLU A 526 -10.71 20.56 -15.66
CA GLU A 526 -10.19 19.33 -15.03
C GLU A 526 -9.57 19.56 -13.63
N THR A 527 -9.92 20.67 -12.98
CA THR A 527 -9.46 21.06 -11.65
C THR A 527 -10.27 20.38 -10.56
N LEU A 528 -11.59 20.31 -10.72
CA LEU A 528 -12.51 19.60 -9.85
C LEU A 528 -12.72 18.20 -10.40
N VAL A 529 -12.34 17.19 -9.63
CA VAL A 529 -12.57 15.77 -9.98
C VAL A 529 -13.35 15.12 -8.86
N VAL A 530 -14.35 14.32 -9.20
CA VAL A 530 -15.18 13.59 -8.23
C VAL A 530 -15.90 12.44 -8.91
N ARG A 531 -16.20 11.37 -8.17
CA ARG A 531 -17.06 10.27 -8.65
C ARG A 531 -18.48 10.49 -8.15
N VAL A 532 -19.44 10.35 -9.06
CA VAL A 532 -20.88 10.47 -8.78
C VAL A 532 -21.64 9.28 -9.37
N PRO A 533 -22.86 8.99 -8.90
CA PRO A 533 -23.73 7.99 -9.51
C PRO A 533 -23.90 8.23 -11.01
N SER A 534 -23.88 7.15 -11.79
CA SER A 534 -23.97 7.18 -13.26
C SER A 534 -25.30 7.73 -13.80
N ASP A 535 -26.35 7.74 -12.97
CA ASP A 535 -27.64 8.34 -13.28
C ASP A 535 -27.66 9.87 -13.07
N TRP A 536 -26.66 10.45 -12.40
CA TRP A 536 -26.43 11.90 -12.29
C TRP A 536 -25.80 12.47 -13.57
N SER A 537 -26.47 12.19 -14.69
CA SER A 537 -26.00 12.48 -16.03
C SER A 537 -26.25 13.92 -16.50
N ASP A 538 -27.04 14.71 -15.75
CA ASP A 538 -27.19 16.14 -15.99
C ASP A 538 -26.09 16.89 -15.24
N ILE A 539 -25.07 17.31 -15.99
CA ILE A 539 -23.81 17.84 -15.44
C ILE A 539 -23.56 19.22 -16.05
N THR A 540 -23.19 20.18 -15.20
CA THR A 540 -22.73 21.51 -15.65
C THR A 540 -21.47 21.90 -14.91
N SER A 541 -20.55 22.52 -15.62
CA SER A 541 -19.34 23.14 -15.08
C SER A 541 -19.33 24.62 -15.48
N GLY A 542 -18.61 25.46 -14.73
CA GLY A 542 -18.46 26.86 -15.11
C GLY A 542 -17.97 27.77 -13.98
N ASP A 543 -18.14 29.06 -14.18
CA ASP A 543 -17.77 30.07 -13.20
C ASP A 543 -18.67 29.98 -11.96
N TRP A 544 -18.06 29.97 -10.77
CA TRP A 544 -18.78 30.15 -9.52
C TRP A 544 -18.96 31.66 -9.29
N GLU A 545 -20.19 32.14 -9.42
CA GLU A 545 -20.53 33.55 -9.23
C GLU A 545 -21.20 33.80 -7.87
N LEU A 546 -20.68 34.77 -7.11
CA LEU A 546 -21.27 35.27 -5.88
C LEU A 546 -21.46 36.79 -6.02
N ASP A 547 -22.68 37.28 -5.77
CA ASP A 547 -23.06 38.70 -5.91
C ASP A 547 -22.71 39.35 -7.27
N GLY A 548 -22.74 38.55 -8.35
CA GLY A 548 -22.41 39.00 -9.71
C GLY A 548 -20.91 39.18 -9.97
N ARG A 549 -20.06 38.58 -9.12
CA ARG A 549 -18.62 38.45 -9.32
C ARG A 549 -18.25 36.97 -9.42
N VAL A 550 -17.44 36.61 -10.41
CA VAL A 550 -16.79 35.29 -10.46
C VAL A 550 -15.80 35.19 -9.31
N VAL A 551 -16.04 34.25 -8.40
CA VAL A 551 -15.22 33.99 -7.21
C VAL A 551 -14.45 32.69 -7.31
N GLY A 552 -14.77 31.80 -8.26
CA GLY A 552 -14.07 30.54 -8.44
C GLY A 552 -14.63 29.75 -9.62
N ILE A 553 -14.43 28.44 -9.59
CA ILE A 553 -15.03 27.49 -10.54
C ILE A 553 -15.96 26.54 -9.78
N GLN A 554 -16.94 26.00 -10.49
CA GLN A 554 -17.89 25.02 -9.96
C GLN A 554 -18.16 23.88 -10.94
N LEU A 555 -18.64 22.79 -10.39
CA LEU A 555 -19.17 21.60 -11.03
C LEU A 555 -20.45 21.21 -10.29
N GLN A 556 -21.52 20.94 -11.03
CA GLN A 556 -22.75 20.37 -10.50
C GLN A 556 -23.13 19.13 -11.28
N ALA A 557 -23.71 18.15 -10.59
CA ALA A 557 -24.24 16.94 -11.20
C ALA A 557 -25.52 16.51 -10.49
N SER A 558 -26.52 16.08 -11.25
CA SER A 558 -27.80 15.61 -10.73
C SER A 558 -28.49 14.70 -11.75
N THR A 559 -29.54 14.01 -11.31
CA THR A 559 -30.48 13.34 -12.22
C THR A 559 -31.30 14.36 -13.04
N ASP A 560 -31.51 15.58 -12.52
CA ASP A 560 -32.13 16.73 -13.18
C ASP A 560 -31.70 18.03 -12.49
N LEU A 561 -30.80 18.81 -13.11
CA LEU A 561 -30.24 20.02 -12.50
C LEU A 561 -31.26 21.14 -12.36
N GLU A 562 -32.28 21.22 -13.22
CA GLU A 562 -33.34 22.22 -13.09
C GLU A 562 -34.18 21.92 -11.83
N ALA A 563 -34.52 20.65 -11.60
CA ALA A 563 -35.25 20.22 -10.42
C ALA A 563 -34.43 20.30 -9.12
N TYR A 564 -33.14 19.94 -9.16
CA TYR A 564 -32.21 20.09 -8.03
C TYR A 564 -32.04 21.54 -7.60
N ASN A 565 -31.88 22.47 -8.55
CA ASN A 565 -31.70 23.89 -8.24
C ASN A 565 -32.99 24.58 -7.78
N ASP A 566 -34.16 24.07 -8.16
CA ASP A 566 -35.47 24.66 -7.81
C ASP A 566 -36.17 23.98 -6.61
N GLY A 567 -35.64 22.86 -6.09
CA GLY A 567 -36.33 22.06 -5.06
C GLY A 567 -35.46 21.08 -4.28
N TRP A 568 -36.09 20.34 -3.36
CA TRP A 568 -35.41 19.47 -2.38
C TRP A 568 -35.52 17.97 -2.69
N ASP A 569 -36.38 17.58 -3.65
CA ASP A 569 -36.73 16.18 -3.93
C ASP A 569 -35.79 15.50 -4.94
N THR A 570 -34.77 16.20 -5.42
CA THR A 570 -33.88 15.72 -6.49
C THR A 570 -32.46 15.61 -5.95
N PRO A 571 -31.81 14.43 -6.03
CA PRO A 571 -30.45 14.27 -5.53
C PRO A 571 -29.47 15.03 -6.42
N GLY A 572 -28.38 15.54 -5.84
CA GLY A 572 -27.37 16.22 -6.62
C GLY A 572 -26.21 16.76 -5.81
N LEU A 573 -25.16 17.12 -6.54
CA LEU A 573 -23.91 17.65 -6.04
C LEU A 573 -23.69 19.07 -6.57
N PHE A 574 -23.20 19.92 -5.67
CA PHE A 574 -22.51 21.16 -5.96
C PHE A 574 -21.07 21.05 -5.45
N TYR A 575 -20.08 21.24 -6.30
CA TYR A 575 -18.67 21.21 -5.95
C TYR A 575 -17.99 22.47 -6.50
N ALA A 576 -17.31 23.24 -5.66
CA ALA A 576 -16.65 24.47 -6.06
C ALA A 576 -15.30 24.66 -5.37
N THR A 577 -14.40 25.36 -6.05
CA THR A 577 -13.14 25.83 -5.46
C THR A 577 -12.86 27.28 -5.76
N SER A 578 -12.14 27.95 -4.85
CA SER A 578 -11.78 29.36 -4.98
C SER A 578 -10.52 29.69 -4.19
N SER A 579 -9.68 30.56 -4.74
CA SER A 579 -8.57 31.20 -4.02
C SER A 579 -8.90 32.59 -3.47
N GLU A 580 -10.09 33.12 -3.76
CA GLU A 580 -10.52 34.45 -3.30
C GLU A 580 -10.88 34.48 -1.81
N PHE A 581 -11.11 33.30 -1.21
CA PHE A 581 -11.36 33.12 0.22
C PHE A 581 -10.11 32.72 1.02
N ASN A 582 -8.91 32.91 0.44
CA ASN A 582 -7.65 32.62 1.13
C ASN A 582 -7.58 33.31 2.51
N GLY A 583 -7.39 32.51 3.56
CA GLY A 583 -7.31 32.96 4.95
C GLY A 583 -8.64 33.03 5.70
N SER A 584 -9.75 32.62 5.08
CA SER A 584 -11.00 32.31 5.79
C SER A 584 -10.94 30.90 6.39
N GLU A 585 -11.43 30.74 7.61
CA GLU A 585 -11.55 29.42 8.23
C GLU A 585 -12.73 28.65 7.61
N PRO A 586 -12.64 27.31 7.44
CA PRO A 586 -13.73 26.52 6.88
C PRO A 586 -15.07 26.70 7.62
N SER A 587 -15.02 26.86 8.95
CA SER A 587 -16.19 27.12 9.79
C SER A 587 -16.86 28.47 9.49
N GLU A 588 -16.09 29.50 9.14
CA GLU A 588 -16.64 30.82 8.76
C GLU A 588 -17.35 30.78 7.40
N LEU A 589 -16.87 29.93 6.48
CA LEU A 589 -17.51 29.71 5.17
C LEU A 589 -18.86 28.99 5.35
N LEU A 590 -18.90 27.98 6.21
CA LEU A 590 -20.15 27.30 6.54
C LEU A 590 -21.16 28.19 7.26
N ASP A 591 -20.71 29.12 8.10
CA ASP A 591 -21.60 30.09 8.76
C ASP A 591 -22.32 31.03 7.77
N ALA A 592 -21.77 31.19 6.56
CA ALA A 592 -22.41 31.94 5.48
C ALA A 592 -23.46 31.12 4.71
N ILE A 593 -23.48 29.79 4.89
CA ILE A 593 -24.42 28.86 4.26
C ILE A 593 -25.52 28.54 5.29
N ASP A 594 -26.69 29.16 5.12
CA ASP A 594 -27.80 29.02 6.06
C ASP A 594 -29.06 28.51 5.36
N PHE A 595 -29.42 27.26 5.68
CA PHE A 595 -30.66 26.64 5.20
C PHE A 595 -31.77 26.64 6.26
N SER A 596 -31.61 27.34 7.39
CA SER A 596 -32.55 27.27 8.53
C SER A 596 -33.97 27.74 8.23
N GLU A 597 -34.20 28.45 7.11
CA GLU A 597 -35.56 28.79 6.65
C GLU A 597 -36.34 27.57 6.13
N SER A 598 -35.65 26.54 5.64
CA SER A 598 -36.25 25.36 5.00
C SER A 598 -35.79 24.02 5.57
N CYS A 599 -34.69 23.98 6.33
CA CYS A 599 -34.08 22.79 6.92
C CYS A 599 -33.89 22.95 8.43
N THR A 600 -33.69 21.83 9.12
CA THR A 600 -33.26 21.80 10.53
C THR A 600 -31.77 21.48 10.57
N LYS A 601 -30.94 22.35 11.17
CA LYS A 601 -29.52 22.03 11.38
C LYS A 601 -29.40 20.92 12.41
N SER A 602 -28.69 19.84 12.06
CA SER A 602 -28.38 18.72 12.95
C SER A 602 -27.17 19.07 13.82
N ASP A 603 -25.97 19.05 13.23
CA ASP A 603 -24.74 19.52 13.89
C ASP A 603 -23.67 19.95 12.87
N ARG A 604 -22.54 20.44 13.38
CA ARG A 604 -21.28 20.64 12.63
C ARG A 604 -20.27 19.58 13.05
N PHE A 605 -19.62 18.97 12.08
CA PHE A 605 -18.62 17.94 12.29
C PHE A 605 -17.26 18.39 11.75
N GLU A 606 -16.18 17.91 12.37
CA GLU A 606 -14.82 18.10 11.86
C GLU A 606 -14.58 17.17 10.66
N TYR A 607 -13.71 17.58 9.75
CA TYR A 607 -13.33 16.80 8.58
C TYR A 607 -11.81 16.86 8.38
N ASP A 608 -11.18 15.69 8.30
CA ASP A 608 -9.75 15.52 8.02
C ASP A 608 -9.55 14.16 7.34
N ASP A 609 -9.11 14.17 6.08
CA ASP A 609 -8.73 12.98 5.30
C ASP A 609 -7.21 12.91 5.05
N GLY A 610 -6.42 13.76 5.71
CA GLY A 610 -4.98 13.94 5.49
C GLY A 610 -4.61 14.85 4.30
N ILE A 611 -5.55 15.13 3.39
CA ILE A 611 -5.35 15.96 2.18
C ILE A 611 -6.10 17.29 2.31
N PHE A 612 -7.26 17.29 2.95
CA PHE A 612 -8.17 18.40 3.13
C PHE A 612 -8.58 18.49 4.61
N LEU A 613 -8.39 19.68 5.19
CA LEU A 613 -8.80 19.97 6.56
C LEU A 613 -10.01 20.91 6.55
N GLY A 614 -11.07 20.55 7.26
CA GLY A 614 -12.36 21.22 7.10
C GLY A 614 -13.38 20.92 8.19
N HIS A 615 -14.60 21.33 7.90
CA HIS A 615 -15.80 20.99 8.67
C HIS A 615 -16.96 20.77 7.70
N TYR A 616 -17.97 20.02 8.10
CA TYR A 616 -19.24 19.99 7.36
C TYR A 616 -20.44 20.21 8.29
N ASP A 617 -21.47 20.86 7.76
CA ASP A 617 -22.76 21.01 8.42
C ASP A 617 -23.75 20.00 7.83
N LEU A 618 -24.43 19.24 8.69
CA LEU A 618 -25.56 18.38 8.31
C LEU A 618 -26.87 19.14 8.55
N TRP A 619 -27.68 19.23 7.50
CA TRP A 619 -29.01 19.83 7.52
C TRP A 619 -30.05 18.75 7.18
N GLU A 620 -31.07 18.63 8.00
CA GLU A 620 -32.08 17.59 7.89
C GLU A 620 -33.45 18.17 7.59
N LYS A 621 -34.35 17.34 7.04
CA LYS A 621 -35.76 17.65 6.83
C LYS A 621 -35.98 18.91 5.98
N CYS A 622 -35.13 19.07 4.97
CA CYS A 622 -35.15 20.21 4.07
C CYS A 622 -36.45 20.28 3.27
N GLY A 623 -37.04 21.46 3.13
CA GLY A 623 -38.31 21.64 2.41
C GLY A 623 -39.54 21.00 3.07
N GLY A 624 -39.39 20.45 4.28
CA GLY A 624 -40.44 19.64 4.94
C GLY A 624 -40.55 18.21 4.40
N THR A 625 -39.53 17.72 3.70
CA THR A 625 -39.37 16.34 3.21
C THR A 625 -38.39 15.58 4.11
N GLU A 626 -37.97 14.38 3.71
CA GLU A 626 -36.89 13.61 4.35
C GLU A 626 -35.49 13.99 3.82
N THR A 627 -35.41 15.01 2.96
CA THR A 627 -34.16 15.44 2.33
C THR A 627 -33.16 15.93 3.37
N ASN A 628 -31.98 15.33 3.34
CA ASN A 628 -30.81 15.77 4.07
C ASN A 628 -29.83 16.46 3.12
N ILE A 629 -29.03 17.38 3.65
CA ILE A 629 -27.99 18.08 2.91
C ILE A 629 -26.74 18.13 3.76
N VAL A 630 -25.62 17.74 3.17
CA VAL A 630 -24.29 17.95 3.74
C VAL A 630 -23.60 19.07 2.97
N PHE A 631 -23.11 20.07 3.68
CA PHE A 631 -22.21 21.08 3.12
C PHE A 631 -20.87 21.02 3.83
N LEU A 632 -19.84 20.59 3.10
CA LEU A 632 -18.44 20.58 3.51
C LEU A 632 -17.76 21.86 3.04
N ALA A 633 -17.00 22.47 3.95
CA ALA A 633 -15.98 23.46 3.64
C ALA A 633 -14.63 22.89 4.07
N ALA A 634 -13.65 22.88 3.18
CA ALA A 634 -12.33 22.34 3.47
C ALA A 634 -11.22 23.11 2.76
N ILE A 635 -10.00 22.96 3.26
CA ILE A 635 -8.80 23.59 2.74
C ILE A 635 -7.77 22.50 2.43
N PRO A 636 -7.16 22.46 1.24
CA PRO A 636 -6.09 21.52 0.94
C PRO A 636 -4.87 21.79 1.83
N THR A 637 -4.34 20.77 2.49
CA THR A 637 -3.21 20.87 3.43
C THR A 637 -1.94 21.35 2.73
N GLU A 638 -1.71 20.93 1.49
CA GLU A 638 -0.57 21.35 0.67
C GLU A 638 -0.77 22.71 -0.02
N GLN A 639 -2.02 23.14 -0.23
CA GLN A 639 -2.36 24.37 -0.95
C GLN A 639 -3.43 25.20 -0.21
N PRO A 640 -3.09 25.75 0.98
CA PRO A 640 -4.07 26.38 1.86
C PRO A 640 -4.63 27.71 1.33
N SER A 641 -4.17 28.17 0.16
CA SER A 641 -4.70 29.34 -0.53
C SER A 641 -6.04 29.09 -1.22
N TYR A 642 -6.43 27.83 -1.38
CA TYR A 642 -7.71 27.45 -1.98
C TYR A 642 -8.66 26.92 -0.91
N VAL A 643 -9.95 27.10 -1.16
CA VAL A 643 -11.02 26.50 -0.37
C VAL A 643 -11.85 25.60 -1.28
N VAL A 644 -12.35 24.51 -0.73
CA VAL A 644 -13.36 23.63 -1.31
C VAL A 644 -14.68 23.93 -0.64
N LEU A 645 -15.75 24.05 -1.43
CA LEU A 645 -17.11 23.91 -0.96
C LEU A 645 -17.78 22.76 -1.71
N LEU A 646 -18.37 21.85 -0.95
CA LEU A 646 -18.98 20.64 -1.49
C LEU A 646 -20.35 20.45 -0.81
N GLY A 647 -21.42 20.54 -1.58
CA GLY A 647 -22.80 20.41 -1.13
C GLY A 647 -23.48 19.22 -1.78
N VAL A 648 -23.95 18.26 -0.98
CA VAL A 648 -24.64 17.06 -1.47
C VAL A 648 -26.07 17.05 -0.94
N GLN A 649 -27.06 17.05 -1.83
CA GLN A 649 -28.48 16.92 -1.50
C GLN A 649 -28.91 15.47 -1.64
N MET A 650 -29.49 14.93 -0.57
CA MET A 650 -29.82 13.52 -0.37
C MET A 650 -31.30 13.41 0.00
N PRO A 651 -32.21 13.26 -0.98
CA PRO A 651 -33.65 13.15 -0.73
C PRO A 651 -34.07 11.91 0.05
N SER A 652 -33.22 10.88 0.14
CA SER A 652 -33.49 9.63 0.84
C SER A 652 -32.30 9.17 1.70
N ALA A 653 -32.58 8.37 2.73
CA ALA A 653 -31.53 7.80 3.60
C ALA A 653 -30.59 6.82 2.88
N GLY A 654 -30.95 6.31 1.69
CA GLY A 654 -30.06 5.48 0.86
C GLY A 654 -28.92 6.26 0.20
N ASP A 655 -28.98 7.59 0.21
CA ASP A 655 -28.02 8.46 -0.47
C ASP A 655 -26.74 8.73 0.37
N PHE A 656 -26.64 8.21 1.60
CA PHE A 656 -25.41 8.35 2.40
C PHE A 656 -24.23 7.56 1.83
N ALA A 657 -24.46 6.45 1.12
CA ALA A 657 -23.40 5.74 0.38
C ALA A 657 -22.84 6.60 -0.77
N VAL A 658 -23.68 7.44 -1.38
CA VAL A 658 -23.27 8.41 -2.40
C VAL A 658 -22.39 9.51 -1.77
N LEU A 659 -22.72 9.96 -0.56
CA LEU A 659 -21.90 10.92 0.18
C LEU A 659 -20.51 10.37 0.49
N ASP A 660 -20.41 9.11 0.94
CA ASP A 660 -19.14 8.44 1.23
C ASP A 660 -18.27 8.30 -0.02
N GLU A 661 -18.83 7.86 -1.15
CA GLU A 661 -18.09 7.78 -2.42
C GLU A 661 -17.64 9.17 -2.92
N ILE A 662 -18.49 10.20 -2.77
CA ILE A 662 -18.11 11.57 -3.10
C ILE A 662 -16.97 12.05 -2.19
N PHE A 663 -17.01 11.76 -0.88
CA PHE A 663 -15.97 12.15 0.09
C PHE A 663 -14.64 11.42 -0.14
N LYS A 664 -14.68 10.16 -0.57
CA LYS A 664 -13.48 9.37 -0.94
C LYS A 664 -12.84 9.81 -2.25
N SER A 665 -13.61 10.41 -3.16
CA SER A 665 -13.19 10.64 -4.55
C SER A 665 -13.01 12.10 -4.94
N PHE A 666 -13.55 13.07 -4.19
CA PHE A 666 -13.36 14.47 -4.54
C PHE A 666 -11.88 14.86 -4.42
N ASN A 667 -11.40 15.56 -5.43
CA ASN A 667 -10.01 16.01 -5.47
C ASN A 667 -9.89 17.34 -6.20
N LEU A 668 -8.81 18.06 -5.90
CA LEU A 668 -8.42 19.31 -6.52
C LEU A 668 -7.11 19.12 -7.30
N ASN A 669 -7.21 19.07 -8.62
CA ASN A 669 -6.08 19.05 -9.53
C ASN A 669 -5.52 20.47 -9.75
N LEU A 670 -5.03 21.08 -8.68
CA LEU A 670 -4.44 22.42 -8.72
C LEU A 670 -2.98 22.34 -9.18
N ALA A 671 -2.78 22.28 -10.51
CA ALA A 671 -1.47 22.48 -11.09
C ALA A 671 -1.05 23.96 -10.96
N PRO A 672 0.24 24.29 -10.72
CA PRO A 672 0.72 25.66 -10.69
C PRO A 672 0.88 26.21 -12.12
N ASP A 673 -0.25 26.34 -12.83
CA ASP A 673 -0.44 26.67 -14.26
C ASP A 673 -0.87 25.42 -15.06
N GLY A 674 -2.19 25.20 -15.14
CA GLY A 674 -2.88 24.02 -15.68
C GLY A 674 -2.20 23.26 -16.81
N LEU A 675 -1.82 22.00 -16.54
CA LEU A 675 -1.75 20.82 -17.42
C LEU A 675 -1.46 19.58 -16.52
N GLY A 676 -2.42 18.67 -16.35
CA GLY A 676 -2.19 17.29 -15.87
C GLY A 676 -2.19 16.29 -17.04
N ASN A 677 -1.74 15.04 -16.82
CA ASN A 677 -2.03 13.88 -17.69
C ASN A 677 -2.58 12.77 -16.79
N ILE A 678 -3.77 12.14 -16.92
CA ILE A 678 -4.56 11.46 -18.00
C ILE A 678 -3.89 10.32 -18.80
N THR A 679 -4.53 9.13 -18.77
CA THR A 679 -4.20 7.93 -19.56
C THR A 679 -4.87 8.00 -20.95
N PRO A 680 -4.12 7.95 -22.06
CA PRO A 680 -4.61 8.22 -23.44
C PRO A 680 -5.31 7.05 -24.16
N THR A 681 -6.06 7.31 -25.26
CA THR A 681 -6.73 6.31 -26.12
C THR A 681 -6.47 6.50 -27.64
N ALA A 682 -6.64 5.45 -28.46
CA ALA A 682 -6.45 5.46 -29.92
C ALA A 682 -7.57 4.71 -30.70
N GLU A 683 -8.07 5.28 -31.80
CA GLU A 683 -9.13 4.68 -32.65
C GLU A 683 -8.59 4.04 -33.92
N VAL A 684 -9.02 2.82 -34.28
CA VAL A 684 -8.59 2.14 -35.52
C VAL A 684 -9.28 2.72 -36.78
N VAL A 685 -8.52 3.17 -37.78
CA VAL A 685 -9.07 3.82 -39.01
C VAL A 685 -9.02 2.99 -40.29
N VAL A 686 -8.52 1.75 -40.22
CA VAL A 686 -8.45 0.78 -41.34
C VAL A 686 -9.37 -0.41 -41.11
N ASP A 687 -9.81 -1.07 -42.18
CA ASP A 687 -10.82 -2.14 -42.09
C ASP A 687 -10.35 -3.35 -41.24
N ALA A 688 -9.04 -3.60 -41.17
CA ALA A 688 -8.45 -4.57 -40.25
C ALA A 688 -7.00 -4.18 -39.90
N LEU A 689 -6.65 -4.22 -38.62
CA LEU A 689 -5.31 -3.97 -38.09
C LEU A 689 -4.87 -5.14 -37.20
N ASN A 690 -3.61 -5.57 -37.33
CA ASN A 690 -3.10 -6.70 -36.56
C ASN A 690 -2.57 -6.23 -35.20
N VAL A 691 -3.01 -6.88 -34.13
CA VAL A 691 -2.44 -6.74 -32.78
C VAL A 691 -1.34 -7.78 -32.60
N ARG A 692 -0.15 -7.36 -32.17
CA ARG A 692 1.06 -8.18 -32.13
C ARG A 692 1.62 -8.33 -30.73
N SER A 693 2.38 -9.39 -30.48
CA SER A 693 2.99 -9.62 -29.16
C SER A 693 4.12 -8.63 -28.84
N GLY A 694 4.55 -7.78 -29.77
CA GLY A 694 5.60 -6.78 -29.59
C GLY A 694 5.57 -5.72 -30.71
N PRO A 695 6.23 -4.56 -30.53
CA PRO A 695 6.21 -3.41 -31.43
C PRO A 695 7.09 -3.64 -32.65
N GLY A 696 6.60 -4.46 -33.58
CA GLY A 696 7.32 -4.78 -34.80
C GLY A 696 6.64 -5.85 -35.64
N THR A 697 6.88 -5.86 -36.95
CA THR A 697 6.29 -6.86 -37.84
C THR A 697 6.91 -8.26 -37.72
N ASN A 698 8.06 -8.36 -37.04
CA ASN A 698 8.75 -9.61 -36.69
C ASN A 698 8.11 -10.35 -35.49
N TYR A 699 7.25 -9.69 -34.71
CA TYR A 699 6.49 -10.31 -33.63
C TYR A 699 5.24 -11.02 -34.14
N SER A 700 4.87 -12.12 -33.49
CA SER A 700 3.69 -12.92 -33.85
C SER A 700 2.41 -12.10 -33.69
N ARG A 701 1.45 -12.31 -34.60
CA ARG A 701 0.10 -11.75 -34.47
C ARG A 701 -0.63 -12.48 -33.34
N VAL A 702 -1.10 -11.74 -32.35
CA VAL A 702 -1.88 -12.25 -31.21
C VAL A 702 -3.37 -11.97 -31.35
N GLY A 703 -3.75 -11.02 -32.20
CA GLY A 703 -5.15 -10.75 -32.53
C GLY A 703 -5.32 -9.79 -33.70
N GLY A 704 -6.53 -9.29 -33.91
CA GLY A 704 -6.78 -8.21 -34.85
C GLY A 704 -8.02 -7.42 -34.48
N VAL A 705 -7.96 -6.14 -34.77
CA VAL A 705 -8.96 -5.12 -34.45
C VAL A 705 -9.49 -4.50 -35.74
N SER A 706 -10.72 -4.03 -35.72
CA SER A 706 -11.43 -3.55 -36.92
C SER A 706 -11.66 -2.04 -36.89
N ARG A 707 -11.98 -1.44 -38.04
CA ARG A 707 -12.27 0.00 -38.15
C ARG A 707 -13.32 0.45 -37.12
N GLY A 708 -13.03 1.54 -36.41
CA GLY A 708 -13.89 2.18 -35.41
C GLY A 708 -13.71 1.63 -33.99
N GLU A 709 -12.83 0.65 -33.78
CA GLU A 709 -12.52 0.10 -32.45
C GLU A 709 -11.61 1.05 -31.67
N GLN A 710 -11.95 1.30 -30.40
CA GLN A 710 -11.22 2.17 -29.48
C GLN A 710 -10.29 1.34 -28.60
N LEU A 711 -9.05 1.79 -28.48
CA LEU A 711 -7.96 1.08 -27.81
C LEU A 711 -7.39 1.95 -26.69
N ILE A 712 -7.30 1.42 -25.48
CA ILE A 712 -6.62 2.10 -24.36
C ILE A 712 -5.12 2.03 -24.66
N VAL A 713 -4.42 3.16 -24.62
CA VAL A 713 -2.98 3.24 -24.88
C VAL A 713 -2.24 3.19 -23.54
N LEU A 714 -1.75 2.00 -23.21
CA LEU A 714 -1.07 1.69 -21.95
C LEU A 714 0.41 2.13 -21.96
N GLY A 715 0.93 2.40 -23.14
CA GLY A 715 2.27 2.90 -23.31
C GLY A 715 2.68 2.98 -24.76
N GLU A 716 3.83 3.58 -25.01
CA GLU A 716 4.37 3.80 -26.34
C GLU A 716 5.70 3.08 -26.51
N TYR A 717 6.04 2.78 -27.76
CA TYR A 717 7.41 2.42 -28.11
C TYR A 717 7.87 3.16 -29.37
N ASN A 718 9.08 3.73 -29.28
CA ASN A 718 9.73 4.55 -30.29
C ASN A 718 8.88 5.77 -30.70
N ASN A 719 8.56 6.64 -29.75
CA ASN A 719 7.80 7.88 -29.98
C ASN A 719 6.47 7.60 -30.70
N CYS A 720 5.71 6.63 -30.18
CA CYS A 720 4.39 6.22 -30.66
C CYS A 720 4.38 5.66 -32.08
N ALA A 721 5.54 5.27 -32.61
CA ALA A 721 5.59 4.46 -33.83
C ALA A 721 4.81 3.15 -33.63
N TRP A 722 4.86 2.61 -32.40
CA TRP A 722 4.02 1.53 -31.91
C TRP A 722 3.35 1.93 -30.59
N LEU A 723 2.11 1.50 -30.43
CA LEU A 723 1.33 1.72 -29.22
C LEU A 723 1.07 0.37 -28.56
N ASN A 724 1.41 0.25 -27.28
CA ASN A 724 0.94 -0.84 -26.44
C ASN A 724 -0.50 -0.53 -26.08
N VAL A 725 -1.39 -1.42 -26.49
CA VAL A 725 -2.82 -1.18 -26.42
C VAL A 725 -3.54 -2.35 -25.80
N GLN A 726 -4.62 -2.03 -25.11
CA GLN A 726 -5.60 -3.00 -24.63
C GLN A 726 -6.92 -2.80 -25.39
N THR A 727 -7.44 -3.89 -25.94
CA THR A 727 -8.80 -3.92 -26.51
C THR A 727 -9.84 -4.10 -25.38
N ARG A 728 -11.11 -3.81 -25.66
CA ARG A 728 -12.21 -4.06 -24.70
C ARG A 728 -12.39 -5.51 -24.26
N GLY A 729 -11.85 -6.49 -24.99
CA GLY A 729 -11.84 -7.90 -24.59
C GLY A 729 -10.56 -8.30 -23.87
N GLU A 730 -9.92 -7.36 -23.19
CA GLU A 730 -8.67 -7.47 -22.41
C GLU A 730 -7.43 -7.96 -23.17
N LEU A 731 -7.52 -8.19 -24.49
CA LEU A 731 -6.36 -8.53 -25.30
C LEU A 731 -5.37 -7.36 -25.33
N VAL A 732 -4.23 -7.55 -24.65
CA VAL A 732 -3.09 -6.62 -24.65
C VAL A 732 -2.11 -6.99 -25.75
N GLY A 733 -1.67 -5.98 -26.51
CA GLY A 733 -0.63 -6.15 -27.50
C GLY A 733 -0.30 -4.85 -28.23
N TRP A 734 0.49 -4.95 -29.29
CA TRP A 734 1.06 -3.81 -29.97
C TRP A 734 0.43 -3.58 -31.34
N VAL A 735 0.06 -2.33 -31.61
CA VAL A 735 -0.41 -1.86 -32.92
C VAL A 735 0.47 -0.72 -33.42
N SER A 736 0.49 -0.47 -34.73
CA SER A 736 1.23 0.69 -35.26
C SER A 736 0.49 1.98 -34.89
N GLY A 737 1.18 2.94 -34.27
CA GLY A 737 0.62 4.24 -33.92
C GLY A 737 0.60 5.25 -35.08
N SER A 738 0.97 4.81 -36.29
CA SER A 738 0.94 5.67 -37.48
C SER A 738 -0.50 6.11 -37.78
N SER A 739 -0.66 7.40 -38.11
CA SER A 739 -1.95 8.02 -38.45
C SER A 739 -2.67 7.40 -39.66
N GLN A 740 -2.00 6.54 -40.42
CA GLN A 740 -2.62 5.75 -41.49
C GLN A 740 -3.38 4.51 -40.99
N PHE A 741 -3.15 4.08 -39.74
CA PHE A 741 -3.72 2.87 -39.13
C PHE A 741 -4.60 3.18 -37.91
N VAL A 742 -4.22 4.17 -37.11
CA VAL A 742 -4.98 4.64 -35.94
C VAL A 742 -5.10 6.16 -35.92
N ASN A 743 -6.15 6.70 -35.32
CA ASN A 743 -6.29 8.11 -34.98
C ASN A 743 -5.99 8.28 -33.49
N PHE A 744 -4.90 8.98 -33.17
CA PHE A 744 -4.36 9.15 -31.82
C PHE A 744 -3.93 10.61 -31.66
N ALA A 745 -4.41 11.28 -30.60
CA ALA A 745 -4.33 12.74 -30.45
C ALA A 745 -3.75 13.20 -29.09
N ALA A 746 -2.99 12.35 -28.40
CA ALA A 746 -2.22 12.72 -27.21
C ALA A 746 -0.76 13.07 -27.54
N ASN A 747 -0.09 13.85 -26.67
CA ASN A 747 1.33 14.15 -26.84
C ASN A 747 2.15 12.89 -26.54
N CYS A 748 2.81 12.35 -27.56
CA CYS A 748 3.50 11.07 -27.41
C CYS A 748 4.59 11.08 -26.33
N ALA A 749 5.26 12.22 -26.12
CA ALA A 749 6.33 12.35 -25.12
C ALA A 749 5.84 12.19 -23.67
N GLU A 750 4.54 12.21 -23.47
CA GLU A 750 3.91 12.10 -22.14
C GLU A 750 3.24 10.73 -21.96
N ILE A 751 3.33 9.84 -22.95
CA ILE A 751 2.85 8.46 -22.83
C ILE A 751 4.02 7.60 -22.32
N PRO A 752 3.84 6.77 -21.28
CA PRO A 752 4.92 5.95 -20.74
C PRO A 752 5.53 5.07 -21.82
N THR A 753 6.85 5.14 -22.00
CA THR A 753 7.56 4.22 -22.90
C THR A 753 7.57 2.82 -22.29
N VAL A 754 6.93 1.85 -22.94
CA VAL A 754 6.87 0.47 -22.47
C VAL A 754 7.94 -0.36 -23.16
N GLU A 755 8.75 -1.05 -22.35
CA GLU A 755 9.77 -1.94 -22.89
C GLU A 755 9.12 -3.18 -23.52
N PRO A 756 9.41 -3.48 -24.79
CA PRO A 756 8.75 -4.58 -25.46
C PRO A 756 9.32 -5.93 -25.08
N PRO A 757 8.51 -7.00 -25.12
CA PRO A 757 8.99 -8.35 -24.85
C PRO A 757 10.08 -8.75 -25.84
N ALA A 758 11.00 -9.61 -25.40
CA ALA A 758 12.14 -10.04 -26.20
C ALA A 758 11.70 -10.62 -27.56
N PRO A 759 12.29 -10.17 -28.69
CA PRO A 759 11.90 -10.66 -30.01
C PRO A 759 12.19 -12.17 -30.12
N PRO A 760 11.28 -12.97 -30.70
CA PRO A 760 11.38 -14.43 -30.64
C PRO A 760 12.68 -14.95 -31.24
N GLN A 761 13.43 -15.72 -30.43
CA GLN A 761 14.65 -16.40 -30.86
C GLN A 761 14.32 -17.56 -31.81
N ASN A 762 14.86 -17.49 -33.03
CA ASN A 762 14.58 -18.47 -34.06
C ASN A 762 15.44 -19.74 -33.85
N SER A 763 15.00 -20.64 -32.95
CA SER A 763 15.45 -22.03 -32.91
C SER A 763 14.60 -22.86 -33.89
N GLY A 764 15.16 -23.17 -35.05
CA GLY A 764 14.50 -23.97 -36.07
C GLY A 764 14.48 -25.47 -35.77
N SER A 765 13.46 -26.16 -36.28
CA SER A 765 13.51 -27.58 -36.67
C SER A 765 12.48 -27.86 -37.77
N GLY A 766 12.93 -28.13 -39.01
CA GLY A 766 12.04 -28.72 -40.04
C GLY A 766 12.22 -28.41 -41.54
N ALA A 767 13.44 -28.23 -42.06
CA ALA A 767 13.88 -28.47 -43.45
C ALA A 767 12.96 -28.15 -44.67
N ARG A 768 13.38 -27.18 -45.51
CA ARG A 768 13.56 -27.34 -46.98
C ARG A 768 14.36 -26.19 -47.63
N SER A 769 15.64 -26.48 -47.92
CA SER A 769 16.45 -26.06 -49.10
C SER A 769 16.44 -24.60 -49.60
N GLY A 770 17.51 -23.86 -49.29
CA GLY A 770 18.05 -22.72 -50.09
C GLY A 770 18.84 -21.71 -49.24
N GLY A 771 20.18 -21.77 -49.23
CA GLY A 771 21.11 -21.08 -48.29
C GLY A 771 21.15 -19.54 -48.35
N SER A 772 21.53 -18.80 -47.30
CA SER A 772 22.70 -18.76 -46.37
C SER A 772 23.46 -17.43 -46.61
N GLY A 773 23.87 -16.63 -45.62
CA GLY A 773 23.85 -16.89 -44.17
C GLY A 773 24.37 -15.71 -43.33
N ALA A 774 24.10 -15.78 -42.03
CA ALA A 774 24.91 -15.11 -41.03
C ALA A 774 26.30 -15.78 -41.04
N VAL A 775 27.35 -14.98 -41.16
CA VAL A 775 28.73 -15.47 -41.12
C VAL A 775 29.16 -15.50 -39.66
N SER A 776 29.40 -16.70 -39.11
CA SER A 776 29.94 -16.85 -37.75
C SER A 776 31.24 -16.06 -37.61
N GLY A 777 31.33 -15.21 -36.58
CA GLY A 777 32.51 -14.40 -36.28
C GLY A 777 32.49 -12.97 -36.81
N LYS A 778 31.37 -12.49 -37.37
CA LYS A 778 31.15 -11.10 -37.80
C LYS A 778 30.21 -10.35 -36.86
N GLY A 779 30.28 -9.03 -36.86
CA GLY A 779 29.28 -8.13 -36.26
C GLY A 779 28.37 -7.53 -37.33
N CYS A 780 27.07 -7.43 -37.08
CA CYS A 780 26.05 -7.02 -38.02
C CYS A 780 25.30 -5.77 -37.55
N TYR A 781 25.04 -4.85 -38.48
CA TYR A 781 24.33 -3.60 -38.21
C TYR A 781 23.13 -3.47 -39.15
N LEU A 782 22.01 -3.01 -38.61
CA LEU A 782 20.80 -2.70 -39.36
C LEU A 782 20.71 -1.19 -39.53
N PHE A 783 20.96 -0.70 -40.74
CA PHE A 783 20.92 0.73 -41.07
C PHE A 783 19.50 1.11 -41.44
N GLN A 784 18.93 2.09 -40.74
CA GLN A 784 17.57 2.59 -40.99
C GLN A 784 17.65 4.04 -41.45
N ASN A 785 17.10 4.33 -42.62
CA ASN A 785 17.14 5.65 -43.22
C ASN A 785 15.82 6.39 -42.99
N GLU A 786 15.85 7.39 -42.12
CA GLU A 786 14.70 8.24 -41.79
C GLU A 786 14.89 9.68 -42.28
N LEU A 787 15.94 9.94 -43.07
CA LEU A 787 16.19 11.27 -43.65
C LEU A 787 15.27 11.58 -44.83
N GLY A 788 14.62 10.57 -45.41
CA GLY A 788 13.72 10.66 -46.56
C GLY A 788 14.35 10.31 -47.92
N PRO A 789 15.51 10.85 -48.35
CA PRO A 789 16.13 10.44 -49.61
C PRO A 789 17.01 9.20 -49.46
N GLU A 790 17.27 8.49 -50.55
CA GLU A 790 18.20 7.34 -50.56
C GLU A 790 19.61 7.78 -50.12
N LEU A 791 20.18 7.04 -49.16
CA LEU A 791 21.52 7.29 -48.65
C LEU A 791 22.52 6.34 -49.29
N THR A 792 23.74 6.82 -49.51
CA THR A 792 24.87 5.97 -49.89
C THR A 792 25.88 5.95 -48.76
N ILE A 793 26.18 4.77 -48.23
CA ILE A 793 27.09 4.60 -47.09
C ILE A 793 28.30 3.79 -47.53
N THR A 794 29.50 4.30 -47.22
CA THR A 794 30.77 3.63 -47.53
C THR A 794 31.56 3.41 -46.24
N TYR A 795 31.85 2.15 -45.92
CA TYR A 795 32.73 1.77 -44.81
C TYR A 795 34.11 1.38 -45.31
N THR A 796 35.16 1.77 -44.58
CA THR A 796 36.55 1.39 -44.85
C THR A 796 37.21 0.87 -43.56
N ARG A 797 37.78 -0.34 -43.60
CA ARG A 797 38.48 -0.93 -42.46
C ARG A 797 39.87 -0.33 -42.32
N ARG A 798 40.22 0.09 -41.10
CA ARG A 798 41.55 0.64 -40.79
C ARG A 798 42.60 -0.45 -40.86
N GLY A 799 43.66 -0.20 -41.62
CA GLY A 799 44.88 -1.02 -41.63
C GLY A 799 45.04 -1.95 -42.83
N ASP A 800 43.99 -2.27 -43.59
CA ASP A 800 44.10 -3.19 -44.74
C ASP A 800 43.33 -2.77 -45.99
N GLY A 801 42.74 -1.57 -45.99
CA GLY A 801 42.16 -0.96 -47.19
C GLY A 801 40.90 -1.64 -47.72
N TRP A 802 40.30 -2.55 -46.94
CA TRP A 802 39.00 -3.12 -47.26
C TRP A 802 37.91 -2.05 -47.19
N ASN A 803 37.02 -1.98 -48.18
CA ASN A 803 35.84 -1.13 -48.13
C ASN A 803 34.59 -1.81 -48.69
N VAL A 804 33.42 -1.29 -48.29
CA VAL A 804 32.13 -1.68 -48.86
C VAL A 804 31.24 -0.45 -48.96
N THR A 805 30.53 -0.33 -50.09
CA THR A 805 29.52 0.71 -50.31
C THR A 805 28.18 0.05 -50.54
N PHE A 806 27.14 0.53 -49.84
CA PHE A 806 25.77 0.08 -50.01
C PHE A 806 24.81 1.27 -49.90
N LYS A 807 23.58 1.06 -50.35
CA LYS A 807 22.54 2.09 -50.36
C LYS A 807 21.44 1.71 -49.39
N VAL A 808 20.93 2.70 -48.67
CA VAL A 808 19.77 2.53 -47.79
C VAL A 808 18.61 3.31 -48.41
N PRO A 809 17.52 2.64 -48.84
CA PRO A 809 16.42 3.31 -49.52
C PRO A 809 15.69 4.28 -48.56
N PRO A 810 14.92 5.24 -49.09
CA PRO A 810 13.99 6.06 -48.32
C PRO A 810 13.15 5.23 -47.35
N ASP A 811 13.08 5.63 -46.08
CA ASP A 811 12.23 5.01 -45.03
C ASP A 811 12.40 3.49 -44.95
N GLY A 812 13.60 3.01 -45.28
CA GLY A 812 13.89 1.59 -45.42
C GLY A 812 15.17 1.19 -44.71
N GLU A 813 15.35 -0.13 -44.61
CA GLU A 813 16.42 -0.70 -43.81
C GLU A 813 17.32 -1.65 -44.60
N VAL A 814 18.61 -1.63 -44.27
CA VAL A 814 19.61 -2.52 -44.88
C VAL A 814 20.52 -3.08 -43.80
N ARG A 815 20.61 -4.42 -43.74
CA ARG A 815 21.54 -5.11 -42.83
C ARG A 815 22.89 -5.34 -43.50
N GLN A 816 23.96 -4.92 -42.85
CA GLN A 816 25.33 -5.16 -43.30
C GLN A 816 26.17 -5.79 -42.18
N CYS A 817 26.94 -6.83 -42.50
CA CYS A 817 27.83 -7.50 -41.54
C CYS A 817 29.30 -7.32 -41.90
N PHE A 818 30.12 -7.04 -40.88
CA PHE A 818 31.53 -6.71 -40.98
C PHE A 818 32.38 -7.69 -40.15
N ASP A 819 33.63 -7.90 -40.55
CA ASP A 819 34.58 -8.59 -39.66
C ASP A 819 34.90 -7.72 -38.44
N PRO A 820 35.27 -8.31 -37.28
CA PRO A 820 35.68 -7.53 -36.13
C PRO A 820 36.88 -6.63 -36.45
N GLY A 821 36.85 -5.38 -36.00
CA GLY A 821 37.90 -4.40 -36.23
C GLY A 821 37.40 -2.95 -36.23
N ASN A 822 38.31 -2.01 -36.45
CA ASN A 822 38.00 -0.57 -36.47
C ASN A 822 37.78 -0.09 -37.90
N TYR A 823 36.72 0.67 -38.11
CA TYR A 823 36.27 1.17 -39.40
C TYR A 823 36.10 2.69 -39.34
N THR A 824 36.25 3.33 -40.50
CA THR A 824 35.74 4.67 -40.76
C THR A 824 34.60 4.56 -41.76
N TYR A 825 33.59 5.41 -41.67
CA TYR A 825 32.51 5.45 -42.65
C TYR A 825 32.26 6.87 -43.16
N THR A 826 31.73 6.93 -44.38
CA THR A 826 31.19 8.13 -45.01
C THR A 826 29.74 7.86 -45.36
N LEU A 827 28.85 8.72 -44.90
CA LEU A 827 27.43 8.70 -45.23
C LEU A 827 27.14 9.90 -46.12
N ASP A 828 26.79 9.62 -47.38
CA ASP A 828 26.45 10.63 -48.38
C ASP A 828 24.92 10.76 -48.47
N ALA A 829 24.39 11.89 -47.98
CA ALA A 829 23.00 12.26 -48.09
C ALA A 829 22.80 13.39 -49.11
N PRO A 830 21.76 13.34 -49.97
CA PRO A 830 21.42 14.45 -50.86
C PRO A 830 21.08 15.74 -50.09
N PRO A 831 21.25 16.94 -50.68
CA PRO A 831 20.84 18.20 -50.05
C PRO A 831 19.37 18.14 -49.59
N PRO A 832 19.04 18.66 -48.38
CA PRO A 832 19.82 19.60 -47.58
C PRO A 832 20.85 18.99 -46.61
N TRP A 833 20.88 17.67 -46.43
CA TRP A 833 21.55 17.01 -45.29
C TRP A 833 23.09 16.96 -45.36
N GLY A 834 23.68 16.88 -46.56
CA GLY A 834 25.14 16.84 -46.73
C GLY A 834 25.80 15.51 -46.31
N SER A 835 27.11 15.39 -46.52
CA SER A 835 27.84 14.15 -46.19
C SER A 835 28.52 14.23 -44.82
N THR A 836 28.43 13.17 -44.03
CA THR A 836 29.10 13.04 -42.72
C THR A 836 30.10 11.88 -42.69
N ASN A 837 31.07 11.95 -41.79
CA ASN A 837 32.09 10.91 -41.60
C ASN A 837 32.19 10.54 -40.12
N GLY A 838 32.39 9.26 -39.83
CA GLY A 838 32.53 8.76 -38.47
C GLY A 838 33.48 7.57 -38.35
N GLU A 839 33.70 7.13 -37.11
CA GLU A 839 34.47 5.93 -36.77
C GLU A 839 33.57 4.92 -36.06
N MET A 840 33.88 3.64 -36.23
CA MET A 840 33.11 2.53 -35.66
C MET A 840 34.03 1.36 -35.32
N THR A 841 33.85 0.76 -34.16
CA THR A 841 34.51 -0.51 -33.80
C THR A 841 33.48 -1.62 -33.83
N VAL A 842 33.77 -2.69 -34.57
CA VAL A 842 32.90 -3.87 -34.68
C VAL A 842 33.54 -5.04 -33.95
N SER A 843 32.76 -5.73 -33.13
CA SER A 843 33.12 -6.98 -32.44
C SER A 843 32.35 -8.16 -33.00
N ALA A 844 32.84 -9.38 -32.75
CA ALA A 844 32.18 -10.59 -33.21
C ALA A 844 30.89 -10.82 -32.42
N GLY A 845 29.77 -11.03 -33.12
CA GLY A 845 28.46 -11.25 -32.48
C GLY A 845 27.63 -9.98 -32.30
N ASP A 846 28.21 -8.80 -32.56
CA ASP A 846 27.49 -7.53 -32.51
C ASP A 846 26.23 -7.57 -33.38
N ASN A 847 25.12 -7.09 -32.82
CA ASN A 847 23.87 -6.85 -33.54
C ASN A 847 23.30 -5.53 -33.06
N TYR A 848 23.54 -4.46 -33.82
CA TYR A 848 23.17 -3.10 -33.44
C TYR A 848 22.28 -2.45 -34.49
N LEU A 849 21.38 -1.60 -34.01
CA LEU A 849 20.59 -0.70 -34.83
C LEU A 849 21.40 0.58 -35.11
N PHE A 850 21.40 1.04 -36.35
CA PHE A 850 22.04 2.29 -36.75
C PHE A 850 20.98 3.20 -37.39
N PRO A 851 20.23 3.97 -36.59
CA PRO A 851 19.24 4.91 -37.10
C PRO A 851 19.94 6.12 -37.72
N ILE A 852 19.39 6.63 -38.83
CA ILE A 852 19.91 7.81 -39.52
C ILE A 852 18.78 8.82 -39.61
N THR A 853 18.80 9.80 -38.70
CA THR A 853 17.72 10.76 -38.44
C THR A 853 18.17 12.22 -38.65
N PRO A 854 17.23 13.17 -38.83
CA PRO A 854 17.54 14.59 -38.89
C PRO A 854 18.13 15.15 -37.58
N GLY A 855 19.45 15.38 -37.52
CA GLY A 855 20.08 16.14 -36.41
C GLY A 855 21.30 15.49 -35.75
N GLU A 856 21.60 14.22 -36.09
CA GLU A 856 22.76 13.46 -35.59
C GLU A 856 23.79 13.10 -36.67
#